data_AF-A0A8S1EGJ9-F1
#
_entry.id   AF-A0A8S1EGJ9-F1
#
_cell.length_a   1.000
_cell.length_b   1.000
_cell.length_c   1.000
_cell.angle_alpha   90.00
_cell.angle_beta   90.00
_cell.angle_gamma   90.00
#
_symmetry.space_group_name_H-M   'P 1'
#
loop_
_entity.id
_entity.type
_entity.pdbx_description
1 polymer ?
#
loop_
_entity_poly.entity_id
_entity_poly.type
_entity_poly.pdbx_seq_one_letter_code
_entity_poly.pdbx_strand_id
1 'polypeptide(L)'
;MSRKIDRNRRATVTSFDMRPQVSKDDYDRERTRWATQLEEFNSKLIASETANSEMIINRAELNKRIIDLEKNQKPMMEANRKLSDRNKHLQQELKKLEQKLRHSQDDFFTLRDTYEREMKELQVLKEKRVGPEMHEELLRYRNQCLESSKCITALRNTLIDKRKQYEVLVQKFKQFQKLFKKLQANEEDRFSTMGSECSGASTMSLNTITEDFEQDQFNIQTLSRENAELQKALNELLLNAADLNEENFLRDQTIEQQQLLLEANQDMMSQMAQLKSTVMQQLDQIKALDQQVEDLTQQLAVQIDKNDTLEFQYLEIEQELKNQTAILAQCSTFEEERDALRTEIIKLRFENGELRQNHAREIASLKECNATQSVSNFDDERKTLVQKIESLEKQNEAQQVTIQNHEKQIQELNTKAADQIKELTDEVQALTKELSKIRFSYQGSEANLKKEKKMTDALNEQLQKLYENTNSDSVKKDAEIAQLRQKIVEQETKFNEIAEEKNKVSELLKNITKEYEEFRDMQRPEIKTELERRFEETRYRLNCALEKIHDYELLIEAAKKAETDGKLSEHLERELIEVKEFNAHLERQFQSQSQIIEALKGKLLKHRNFCDMLAKLTDMDDINNLVEQLEIYVNENTYDEARVAANIVYLINVMKKKMFYSPLQISTAHHQIRPYSSVDSSGEWQSNSSEGIISPDEQDEEWASASKTASR
;
A
#
# COMPACT_ATOMS: atom_id res chain seq x y z
N MET A 1 67.92 -43.66 -2.16
CA MET A 1 68.93 -44.44 -2.91
C MET A 1 70.28 -44.30 -2.23
N SER A 2 70.72 -45.35 -1.54
CA SER A 2 71.99 -45.41 -0.78
C SER A 2 73.18 -45.32 -1.73
N ARG A 3 74.01 -44.27 -1.58
CA ARG A 3 75.31 -44.20 -2.27
C ARG A 3 76.30 -45.11 -1.54
N LYS A 4 76.61 -46.25 -2.16
CA LYS A 4 77.78 -47.08 -1.81
C LYS A 4 79.03 -46.22 -1.90
N ILE A 5 79.69 -46.00 -0.77
CA ILE A 5 81.02 -45.39 -0.71
C ILE A 5 82.02 -46.50 -1.03
N ASP A 6 82.57 -46.46 -2.24
CA ASP A 6 83.60 -47.38 -2.71
C ASP A 6 84.94 -47.02 -2.04
N ARG A 7 85.20 -47.60 -0.86
CA ARG A 7 86.47 -47.50 -0.12
C ARG A 7 87.49 -48.50 -0.65
N ASN A 8 87.83 -48.44 -1.94
CA ASN A 8 88.92 -49.25 -2.48
C ASN A 8 89.56 -48.62 -3.73
N ARG A 9 90.32 -47.56 -3.52
CA ARG A 9 91.48 -47.25 -4.38
C ARG A 9 92.68 -47.00 -3.47
N ARG A 10 93.46 -48.06 -3.25
CA ARG A 10 94.87 -47.94 -2.88
C ARG A 10 95.54 -47.12 -3.97
N ALA A 11 95.92 -45.89 -3.64
CA ALA A 11 96.91 -45.17 -4.42
C ALA A 11 98.25 -45.90 -4.24
N THR A 12 98.64 -46.66 -5.26
CA THR A 12 100.03 -47.01 -5.47
C THR A 12 100.80 -45.70 -5.63
N VAL A 13 101.63 -45.38 -4.63
CA VAL A 13 102.66 -44.35 -4.73
C VAL A 13 103.70 -44.89 -5.72
N THR A 14 103.47 -44.66 -7.00
CA THR A 14 104.51 -44.71 -8.01
C THR A 14 105.42 -43.51 -7.76
N SER A 15 106.70 -43.83 -7.55
CA SER A 15 107.85 -42.94 -7.55
C SER A 15 107.63 -41.61 -8.24
N PHE A 16 107.94 -40.53 -7.50
CA PHE A 16 108.07 -39.17 -8.00
C PHE A 16 109.27 -39.14 -8.96
N ASP A 17 109.02 -39.55 -10.19
CA ASP A 17 110.00 -39.58 -11.25
C ASP A 17 110.18 -38.14 -11.77
N MET A 18 111.42 -37.66 -11.62
CA MET A 18 112.06 -36.58 -12.36
C MET A 18 111.16 -35.41 -12.74
N ARG A 19 111.26 -34.28 -12.01
CA ARG A 19 110.88 -32.98 -12.60
C ARG A 19 111.62 -32.88 -13.93
N PRO A 20 110.94 -32.79 -15.09
CA PRO A 20 111.56 -32.15 -16.22
C PRO A 20 111.96 -30.76 -15.72
N GLN A 21 113.14 -30.25 -16.08
CA GLN A 21 113.32 -28.80 -16.02
C GLN A 21 112.31 -28.21 -17.00
N VAL A 22 111.09 -27.99 -16.51
CA VAL A 22 110.02 -27.32 -17.24
C VAL A 22 110.59 -25.94 -17.53
N SER A 23 110.80 -25.67 -18.82
CA SER A 23 111.21 -24.34 -19.25
C SER A 23 110.24 -23.34 -18.62
N LYS A 24 110.73 -22.16 -18.23
CA LYS A 24 109.87 -21.08 -17.72
C LYS A 24 108.67 -20.85 -18.64
N ASP A 25 108.89 -20.99 -19.95
CA ASP A 25 107.85 -20.87 -20.98
C ASP A 25 106.78 -21.99 -20.90
N ASP A 26 107.17 -23.23 -20.61
CA ASP A 26 106.22 -24.34 -20.45
C ASP A 26 105.42 -24.22 -19.16
N TYR A 27 106.05 -23.73 -18.08
CA TYR A 27 105.35 -23.42 -16.83
C TYR A 27 104.37 -22.26 -17.00
N ASP A 28 104.75 -21.19 -17.69
CA ASP A 28 103.87 -20.05 -17.96
C ASP A 28 102.72 -20.41 -18.92
N ARG A 29 102.94 -21.32 -19.89
CA ARG A 29 101.89 -21.89 -20.74
C ARG A 29 100.89 -22.72 -19.94
N GLU A 30 101.38 -23.64 -19.10
CA GLU A 30 100.52 -24.49 -18.28
C GLU A 30 99.78 -23.66 -17.23
N ARG A 31 100.44 -22.66 -16.61
CA ARG A 31 99.78 -21.69 -15.71
C ARG A 31 98.67 -20.92 -16.40
N THR A 32 98.92 -20.41 -17.61
CA THR A 32 97.89 -19.72 -18.42
C THR A 32 96.75 -20.65 -18.77
N ARG A 33 97.04 -21.89 -19.18
CA ARG A 33 96.02 -22.91 -19.47
C ARG A 33 95.14 -23.21 -18.26
N TRP A 34 95.73 -23.42 -17.08
CA TRP A 34 94.99 -23.63 -15.84
C TRP A 34 94.20 -22.39 -15.42
N ALA A 35 94.76 -21.19 -15.62
CA ALA A 35 94.05 -19.94 -15.37
C ALA A 35 92.81 -19.82 -16.28
N THR A 36 92.93 -20.09 -17.58
CA THR A 36 91.79 -20.09 -18.52
C THR A 36 90.78 -21.19 -18.17
N GLN A 37 91.22 -22.40 -17.81
CA GLN A 37 90.30 -23.46 -17.40
C GLN A 37 89.56 -23.13 -16.10
N LEU A 38 90.25 -22.53 -15.11
CA LEU A 38 89.62 -22.06 -13.88
C LEU A 38 88.63 -20.93 -14.15
N GLU A 39 88.97 -20.02 -15.06
CA GLU A 39 88.07 -18.96 -15.51
C GLU A 39 86.82 -19.54 -16.20
N GLU A 40 86.98 -20.50 -17.10
CA GLU A 40 85.85 -21.22 -17.72
C GLU A 40 84.97 -21.96 -16.71
N PHE A 41 85.57 -22.65 -15.73
CA PHE A 41 84.81 -23.31 -14.65
C PHE A 41 84.07 -22.29 -13.79
N ASN A 42 84.70 -21.15 -13.48
CA ASN A 42 84.09 -20.09 -12.72
C ASN A 42 82.92 -19.45 -13.50
N SER A 43 83.09 -19.20 -14.81
CA SER A 43 82.01 -18.72 -15.69
C SER A 43 80.83 -19.71 -15.74
N LYS A 44 81.11 -21.02 -15.83
CA LYS A 44 80.06 -22.06 -15.80
C LYS A 44 79.36 -22.14 -14.44
N LEU A 45 80.10 -21.98 -13.34
CA LEU A 45 79.54 -21.96 -12.00
C LEU A 45 78.61 -20.76 -11.82
N ILE A 46 79.06 -19.55 -12.21
CA ILE A 46 78.25 -18.34 -12.18
C ILE A 46 76.98 -18.53 -13.03
N ALA A 47 77.10 -19.04 -14.27
CA ALA A 47 75.94 -19.31 -15.12
C ALA A 47 74.96 -20.32 -14.49
N SER A 48 75.47 -21.36 -13.80
CA SER A 48 74.65 -22.32 -13.08
C SER A 48 73.98 -21.72 -11.86
N GLU A 49 74.64 -20.82 -11.13
CA GLU A 49 74.08 -20.09 -9.99
C GLU A 49 72.98 -19.12 -10.44
N THR A 50 73.20 -18.41 -11.55
CA THR A 50 72.19 -17.55 -12.19
C THR A 50 70.97 -18.37 -12.61
N ALA A 51 71.15 -19.47 -13.34
CA ALA A 51 70.05 -20.35 -13.77
C ALA A 51 69.26 -20.94 -12.58
N ASN A 52 69.96 -21.32 -11.49
CA ASN A 52 69.30 -21.80 -10.28
C ASN A 52 68.49 -20.70 -9.58
N SER A 53 69.01 -19.47 -9.58
CA SER A 53 68.33 -18.30 -9.02
C SER A 53 67.06 -17.96 -9.82
N GLU A 54 67.15 -17.96 -11.16
CA GLU A 54 66.01 -17.82 -12.07
C GLU A 54 64.96 -18.91 -11.85
N MET A 55 65.38 -20.16 -11.66
CA MET A 55 64.46 -21.26 -11.36
C MET A 55 63.70 -21.05 -10.04
N ILE A 56 64.37 -20.55 -9.00
CA ILE A 56 63.73 -20.25 -7.71
C ILE A 56 62.70 -19.13 -7.89
N ILE A 57 63.03 -18.08 -8.65
CA ILE A 57 62.12 -16.98 -8.96
C ILE A 57 60.91 -17.50 -9.76
N ASN A 58 61.14 -18.24 -10.84
CA ASN A 58 60.07 -18.84 -11.65
C ASN A 58 59.15 -19.74 -10.81
N ARG A 59 59.70 -20.53 -9.88
CA ARG A 59 58.90 -21.36 -8.97
C ARG A 59 58.05 -20.51 -8.03
N ALA A 60 58.59 -19.42 -7.50
CA ALA A 60 57.84 -18.50 -6.66
C ALA A 60 56.72 -17.79 -7.43
N GLU A 61 57.00 -17.36 -8.67
CA GLU A 61 56.01 -16.76 -9.57
C GLU A 61 54.90 -17.72 -9.94
N LEU A 62 55.23 -18.98 -10.27
CA LEU A 62 54.24 -20.02 -10.55
C LEU A 62 53.36 -20.32 -9.34
N ASN A 63 53.95 -20.44 -8.14
CA ASN A 63 53.18 -20.64 -6.91
C ASN A 63 52.24 -19.46 -6.63
N LYS A 64 52.71 -18.22 -6.83
CA LYS A 64 51.87 -17.03 -6.71
C LYS A 64 50.70 -17.10 -7.69
N ARG A 65 50.96 -17.46 -8.95
CA ARG A 65 49.93 -17.59 -9.98
C ARG A 65 48.92 -18.70 -9.68
N ILE A 66 49.35 -19.82 -9.10
CA ILE A 66 48.44 -20.89 -8.65
C ILE A 66 47.51 -20.36 -7.55
N ILE A 67 48.05 -19.68 -6.54
CA ILE A 67 47.26 -19.11 -5.44
C ILE A 67 46.26 -18.08 -5.96
N ASP A 68 46.68 -17.20 -6.90
CA ASP A 68 45.80 -16.21 -7.51
C ASP A 68 44.66 -16.88 -8.30
N LEU A 69 44.95 -17.94 -9.05
CA LEU A 69 43.94 -18.73 -9.77
C LEU A 69 42.98 -19.43 -8.81
N GLU A 70 43.47 -20.01 -7.71
CA GLU A 70 42.62 -20.64 -6.68
C GLU A 70 41.73 -19.63 -5.97
N LYS A 71 42.27 -18.44 -5.64
CA LYS A 71 41.53 -17.32 -5.05
C LYS A 71 40.39 -16.88 -5.97
N ASN A 72 40.63 -16.85 -7.28
CA ASN A 72 39.62 -16.47 -8.28
C ASN A 72 38.60 -17.58 -8.59
N GLN A 73 39.00 -18.86 -8.57
CA GLN A 73 38.09 -19.99 -8.83
C GLN A 73 37.12 -20.26 -7.67
N LYS A 74 37.57 -20.09 -6.42
CA LYS A 74 36.74 -20.36 -5.23
C LYS A 74 35.38 -19.62 -5.21
N PRO A 75 35.30 -18.30 -5.44
CA PRO A 75 34.01 -17.59 -5.48
C PRO A 75 33.13 -18.05 -6.66
N MET A 76 33.72 -18.42 -7.80
CA MET A 76 32.97 -18.94 -8.94
C MET A 76 32.36 -20.31 -8.65
N MET A 77 33.09 -21.20 -7.99
CA MET A 77 32.55 -22.49 -7.55
C MET A 77 31.42 -22.32 -6.52
N GLU A 78 31.57 -21.38 -5.58
CA GLU A 78 30.53 -21.09 -4.59
C GLU A 78 29.28 -20.48 -5.24
N ALA A 79 29.45 -19.58 -6.22
CA ALA A 79 28.34 -19.05 -7.01
C ALA A 79 27.63 -20.15 -7.80
N ASN A 80 28.37 -21.05 -8.46
CA ASN A 80 27.80 -22.20 -9.16
C ASN A 80 27.06 -23.16 -8.23
N ARG A 81 27.58 -23.38 -7.01
CA ARG A 81 26.90 -24.19 -6.00
C ARG A 81 25.56 -23.56 -5.59
N LYS A 82 25.56 -22.26 -5.28
CA LYS A 82 24.33 -21.51 -4.95
C LYS A 82 23.32 -21.52 -6.10
N LEU A 83 23.78 -21.35 -7.34
CA LEU A 83 22.92 -21.46 -8.53
C LEU A 83 22.35 -22.87 -8.69
N SER A 84 23.15 -23.91 -8.46
CA SER A 84 22.68 -25.28 -8.51
C SER A 84 21.63 -25.59 -7.43
N ASP A 85 21.81 -25.09 -6.21
CA ASP A 85 20.85 -25.27 -5.13
C ASP A 85 19.55 -24.49 -5.37
N ARG A 86 19.66 -23.26 -5.91
CA ARG A 86 18.50 -22.48 -6.39
C ARG A 86 17.76 -23.21 -7.50
N ASN A 87 18.47 -23.80 -8.47
CA ASN A 87 17.85 -24.58 -9.55
C ASN A 87 17.12 -25.82 -9.01
N LYS A 88 17.69 -26.53 -8.03
CA LYS A 88 17.00 -27.67 -7.39
C LYS A 88 15.72 -27.21 -6.69
N HIS A 89 15.77 -26.08 -5.99
CA HIS A 89 14.59 -25.51 -5.33
C HIS A 89 13.51 -25.11 -6.34
N LEU A 90 13.89 -24.40 -7.42
CA LEU A 90 12.97 -24.02 -8.49
C LEU A 90 12.35 -25.23 -9.19
N GLN A 91 13.13 -26.30 -9.41
CA GLN A 91 12.59 -27.56 -9.95
C GLN A 91 11.59 -28.24 -9.02
N GLN A 92 11.79 -28.16 -7.69
CA GLN A 92 10.83 -28.67 -6.71
C GLN A 92 9.55 -27.82 -6.69
N GLU A 93 9.66 -26.50 -6.74
CA GLU A 93 8.52 -25.58 -6.85
C GLU A 93 7.72 -25.82 -8.13
N LEU A 94 8.40 -25.95 -9.28
CA LEU A 94 7.76 -26.30 -10.55
C LEU A 94 6.98 -27.61 -10.45
N LYS A 95 7.57 -28.66 -9.87
CA LYS A 95 6.86 -29.94 -9.68
C LYS A 95 5.61 -29.81 -8.79
N LYS A 96 5.68 -28.99 -7.72
CA LYS A 96 4.50 -28.72 -6.88
C LYS A 96 3.42 -27.97 -7.65
N LEU A 97 3.79 -26.99 -8.46
CA LEU A 97 2.85 -26.23 -9.30
C LEU A 97 2.21 -27.12 -10.37
N GLU A 98 3.01 -27.96 -11.05
CA GLU A 98 2.51 -28.96 -12.01
C GLU A 98 1.54 -29.94 -11.35
N GLN A 99 1.84 -30.39 -10.13
CA GLN A 99 0.94 -31.24 -9.37
C GLN A 99 -0.37 -30.51 -9.03
N LYS A 100 -0.32 -29.27 -8.54
CA LYS A 100 -1.53 -28.46 -8.27
C LYS A 100 -2.37 -28.24 -9.53
N LEU A 101 -1.72 -27.98 -10.67
CA LEU A 101 -2.40 -27.83 -11.95
C LEU A 101 -3.13 -29.12 -12.35
N ARG A 102 -2.49 -30.29 -12.19
CA ARG A 102 -3.14 -31.58 -12.45
C ARG A 102 -4.37 -31.80 -11.57
N HIS A 103 -4.28 -31.53 -10.27
CA HIS A 103 -5.44 -31.64 -9.38
C HIS A 103 -6.57 -30.70 -9.81
N SER A 104 -6.25 -29.44 -10.14
CA SER A 104 -7.24 -28.48 -10.63
C SER A 104 -7.86 -28.91 -11.97
N GLN A 105 -7.12 -29.57 -12.85
CA GLN A 105 -7.64 -30.13 -14.09
C GLN A 105 -8.58 -31.30 -13.82
N ASP A 106 -8.23 -32.19 -12.90
CA ASP A 106 -9.08 -33.32 -12.49
C ASP A 106 -10.39 -32.83 -11.83
N ASP A 107 -10.30 -31.81 -10.97
CA ASP A 107 -11.47 -31.15 -10.37
C ASP A 107 -12.37 -30.51 -11.44
N PHE A 108 -11.77 -29.84 -12.42
CA PHE A 108 -12.51 -29.25 -13.54
C PHE A 108 -13.23 -30.32 -14.37
N PHE A 109 -12.58 -31.45 -14.67
CA PHE A 109 -13.22 -32.55 -15.38
C PHE A 109 -14.39 -33.13 -14.57
N THR A 110 -14.21 -33.30 -13.25
CA THR A 110 -15.27 -33.76 -12.36
C THR A 110 -16.47 -32.81 -12.36
N LEU A 111 -16.21 -31.49 -12.26
CA LEU A 111 -17.24 -30.47 -12.27
C LEU A 111 -17.98 -30.39 -13.62
N ARG A 112 -17.26 -30.55 -14.73
CA ARG A 112 -17.85 -30.62 -16.07
C ARG A 112 -18.78 -31.82 -16.19
N ASP A 113 -18.35 -32.99 -15.72
CA ASP A 113 -19.15 -34.21 -15.80
C ASP A 113 -20.39 -34.14 -14.88
N THR A 114 -20.32 -33.46 -13.73
CA THR A 114 -21.50 -33.18 -12.90
C THR A 114 -22.45 -32.20 -13.58
N TYR A 115 -21.94 -31.12 -14.17
CA TYR A 115 -22.74 -30.15 -14.91
C TYR A 115 -23.47 -30.79 -16.09
N GLU A 116 -22.79 -31.64 -16.87
CA GLU A 116 -23.42 -32.38 -17.98
C GLU A 116 -24.54 -33.32 -17.48
N ARG A 117 -24.38 -33.92 -16.29
CA ARG A 117 -25.39 -34.76 -15.67
C ARG A 117 -26.62 -33.94 -15.27
N GLU A 118 -26.42 -32.82 -14.58
CA GLU A 118 -27.50 -31.90 -14.17
C GLU A 118 -28.24 -31.32 -15.38
N MET A 119 -27.53 -30.97 -16.45
CA MET A 119 -28.14 -30.48 -17.68
C MET A 119 -29.04 -31.53 -18.35
N LYS A 120 -28.64 -32.80 -18.35
CA LYS A 120 -29.48 -33.90 -18.83
C LYS A 120 -30.72 -34.09 -17.95
N GLU A 121 -30.57 -34.01 -16.63
CA GLU A 121 -31.69 -34.11 -15.70
C GLU A 121 -32.69 -32.95 -15.86
N LEU A 122 -32.18 -31.72 -16.00
CA LEU A 122 -32.99 -30.53 -16.25
C LEU A 122 -33.77 -30.64 -17.56
N GLN A 123 -33.18 -31.23 -18.60
CA GLN A 123 -33.87 -31.52 -19.86
C GLN A 123 -35.02 -32.52 -19.65
N VAL A 124 -34.79 -33.62 -18.93
CA VAL A 124 -35.83 -34.60 -18.60
C VAL A 124 -36.95 -33.97 -17.76
N LEU A 125 -36.61 -33.11 -16.80
CA LEU A 125 -37.60 -32.41 -15.98
C LEU A 125 -38.42 -31.42 -16.80
N LYS A 126 -37.84 -30.74 -17.79
CA LYS A 126 -38.57 -29.88 -18.74
C LYS A 126 -39.58 -30.70 -19.56
N GLU A 127 -39.17 -31.87 -20.03
CA GLU A 127 -40.06 -32.80 -20.75
C GLU A 127 -41.21 -33.29 -19.85
N LYS A 128 -40.94 -33.61 -18.58
CA LYS A 128 -41.97 -34.02 -17.61
C LYS A 128 -42.91 -32.88 -17.18
N ARG A 129 -42.43 -31.63 -17.09
CA ARG A 129 -43.23 -30.47 -16.64
C ARG A 129 -44.29 -30.05 -17.66
N VAL A 130 -44.17 -30.50 -18.92
CA VAL A 130 -45.16 -30.29 -19.98
C VAL A 130 -45.70 -31.65 -20.42
N GLY A 131 -46.39 -32.33 -19.52
CA GLY A 131 -47.10 -33.57 -19.87
C GLY A 131 -48.12 -33.29 -20.99
N PRO A 132 -47.98 -33.89 -22.18
CA PRO A 132 -48.91 -33.65 -23.30
C PRO A 132 -50.36 -34.00 -22.92
N GLU A 133 -50.55 -34.99 -22.05
CA GLU A 133 -51.85 -35.42 -21.53
C GLU A 133 -52.57 -34.33 -20.73
N MET A 134 -51.88 -33.63 -19.82
CA MET A 134 -52.47 -32.52 -19.05
C MET A 134 -52.82 -31.33 -19.96
N HIS A 135 -52.08 -31.11 -21.03
CA HIS A 135 -52.39 -30.06 -22.00
C HIS A 135 -53.61 -30.40 -22.86
N GLU A 136 -53.71 -31.66 -23.31
CA GLU A 136 -54.89 -32.17 -24.03
C GLU A 136 -56.15 -32.14 -23.15
N GLU A 137 -56.04 -32.48 -21.87
CA GLU A 137 -57.16 -32.46 -20.93
C GLU A 137 -57.64 -31.03 -20.63
N LEU A 138 -56.71 -30.07 -20.44
CA LEU A 138 -57.05 -28.65 -20.32
C LEU A 138 -57.71 -28.09 -21.59
N LEU A 139 -57.26 -28.51 -22.77
CA LEU A 139 -57.91 -28.17 -24.05
C LEU A 139 -59.33 -28.75 -24.13
N ARG A 140 -59.53 -29.97 -23.64
CA ARG A 140 -60.83 -30.64 -23.57
C ARG A 140 -61.80 -29.87 -22.67
N TYR A 141 -61.36 -29.51 -21.45
CA TYR A 141 -62.15 -28.71 -20.51
C TYR A 141 -62.49 -27.32 -21.06
N ARG A 142 -61.51 -26.65 -21.69
CA ARG A 142 -61.73 -25.34 -22.32
C ARG A 142 -62.82 -25.41 -23.39
N ASN A 143 -62.80 -26.45 -24.24
CA ASN A 143 -63.83 -26.65 -25.26
C ASN A 143 -65.20 -26.93 -24.65
N GLN A 144 -65.27 -27.73 -23.58
CA GLN A 144 -66.53 -28.00 -22.86
C GLN A 144 -67.12 -26.73 -22.22
N CYS A 145 -66.28 -25.87 -21.63
CA CYS A 145 -66.72 -24.57 -21.09
C CYS A 145 -67.23 -23.65 -22.20
N LEU A 146 -66.58 -23.64 -23.37
CA LEU A 146 -67.02 -22.85 -24.52
C LEU A 146 -68.38 -23.32 -25.04
N GLU A 147 -68.61 -24.63 -25.16
CA GLU A 147 -69.92 -25.17 -25.57
C GLU A 147 -71.02 -24.86 -24.55
N SER A 148 -70.73 -24.98 -23.25
CA SER A 148 -71.67 -24.61 -22.18
C SER A 148 -72.03 -23.11 -22.24
N SER A 149 -71.04 -22.26 -22.52
CA SER A 149 -71.24 -20.81 -22.70
C SER A 149 -72.11 -20.49 -23.93
N LYS A 150 -71.92 -21.19 -25.05
CA LYS A 150 -72.80 -21.08 -26.23
C LYS A 150 -74.24 -21.48 -25.90
N CYS A 151 -74.45 -22.60 -25.19
CA CYS A 151 -75.77 -23.05 -24.74
C CYS A 151 -76.46 -22.02 -23.83
N ILE A 152 -75.74 -21.46 -22.85
CA ILE A 152 -76.26 -20.39 -21.97
C ILE A 152 -76.68 -19.17 -22.79
N THR A 153 -75.89 -18.78 -23.78
CA THR A 153 -76.17 -17.63 -24.64
C THR A 153 -77.42 -17.87 -25.51
N ALA A 154 -77.55 -19.06 -26.09
CA ALA A 154 -78.76 -19.45 -26.84
C ALA A 154 -80.02 -19.44 -25.95
N LEU A 155 -79.92 -19.98 -24.72
CA LEU A 155 -81.02 -19.95 -23.75
C LEU A 155 -81.43 -18.52 -23.37
N ARG A 156 -80.47 -17.62 -23.14
CA ARG A 156 -80.76 -16.20 -22.89
C ARG A 156 -81.49 -15.54 -24.05
N ASN A 157 -81.06 -15.80 -25.29
CA ASN A 157 -81.71 -15.25 -26.48
C ASN A 157 -83.14 -15.78 -26.64
N THR A 158 -83.38 -17.08 -26.42
CA THR A 158 -84.74 -17.64 -26.46
C THR A 158 -85.66 -17.06 -25.38
N LEU A 159 -85.13 -16.78 -24.18
CA LEU A 159 -85.87 -16.09 -23.11
C LEU A 159 -86.27 -14.66 -23.52
N ILE A 160 -85.36 -13.93 -24.18
CA ILE A 160 -85.63 -12.58 -24.70
C ILE A 160 -86.72 -12.62 -25.76
N ASP A 161 -86.69 -13.60 -26.68
CA ASP A 161 -87.70 -13.73 -27.73
C ASP A 161 -89.07 -14.12 -27.17
N LYS A 162 -89.13 -15.03 -26.18
CA LYS A 162 -90.38 -15.32 -25.46
C LYS A 162 -90.94 -14.09 -24.75
N ARG A 163 -90.08 -13.25 -24.17
CA ARG A 163 -90.49 -11.99 -23.53
C ARG A 163 -91.10 -11.01 -24.54
N LYS A 164 -90.49 -10.87 -25.73
CA LYS A 164 -91.06 -10.05 -26.83
C LYS A 164 -92.42 -10.60 -27.29
N GLN A 165 -92.55 -11.92 -27.45
CA GLN A 165 -93.82 -12.56 -27.81
C GLN A 165 -94.90 -12.29 -26.75
N TYR A 166 -94.54 -12.37 -25.46
CA TYR A 166 -95.44 -12.03 -24.37
C TYR A 166 -95.86 -10.55 -24.38
N GLU A 167 -94.93 -9.62 -24.63
CA GLU A 167 -95.25 -8.20 -24.77
C GLU A 167 -96.23 -7.92 -25.93
N VAL A 168 -96.03 -8.56 -27.07
CA VAL A 168 -96.96 -8.47 -28.22
C VAL A 168 -98.34 -9.02 -27.86
N LEU A 169 -98.40 -10.15 -27.14
CA LEU A 169 -99.66 -10.73 -26.67
C LEU A 169 -100.39 -9.79 -25.70
N VAL A 170 -99.68 -9.18 -24.76
CA VAL A 170 -100.22 -8.17 -23.84
C VAL A 170 -100.72 -6.94 -24.60
N GLN A 171 -100.02 -6.49 -25.63
CA GLN A 171 -100.47 -5.38 -26.48
C GLN A 171 -101.76 -5.73 -27.23
N LYS A 172 -101.84 -6.93 -27.83
CA LYS A 172 -103.07 -7.43 -28.47
C LYS A 172 -104.22 -7.56 -27.47
N PHE A 173 -103.96 -8.07 -26.27
CA PHE A 173 -104.97 -8.17 -25.21
C PHE A 173 -105.49 -6.80 -24.76
N LYS A 174 -104.61 -5.81 -24.63
CA LYS A 174 -105.01 -4.41 -24.36
C LYS A 174 -105.84 -3.81 -25.50
N GLN A 175 -105.54 -4.13 -26.77
CA GLN A 175 -106.37 -3.72 -27.91
C GLN A 175 -107.74 -4.40 -27.87
N PHE A 176 -107.80 -5.70 -27.58
CA PHE A 176 -109.07 -6.42 -27.39
C PHE A 176 -109.90 -5.82 -26.25
N GLN A 177 -109.31 -5.53 -25.08
CA GLN A 177 -110.03 -4.86 -23.99
C GLN A 177 -110.56 -3.47 -24.39
N LYS A 178 -109.82 -2.71 -25.20
CA LYS A 178 -110.30 -1.42 -25.74
C LYS A 178 -111.46 -1.59 -26.72
N LEU A 179 -111.44 -2.62 -27.56
CA LEU A 179 -112.55 -2.97 -28.46
C LEU A 179 -113.77 -3.45 -27.67
N PHE A 180 -113.56 -4.26 -26.63
CA PHE A 180 -114.63 -4.75 -25.75
C PHE A 180 -115.29 -3.60 -24.97
N LYS A 181 -114.51 -2.63 -24.48
CA LYS A 181 -115.04 -1.40 -23.87
C LYS A 181 -115.79 -0.51 -24.88
N LYS A 182 -115.41 -0.53 -26.16
CA LYS A 182 -116.14 0.17 -27.23
C LYS A 182 -117.44 -0.55 -27.62
N LEU A 183 -117.48 -1.88 -27.57
CA LEU A 183 -118.71 -2.66 -27.75
C LEU A 183 -119.67 -2.47 -26.57
N GLN A 184 -119.18 -2.44 -25.32
CA GLN A 184 -120.01 -2.18 -24.14
C GLN A 184 -120.59 -0.76 -24.07
N ALA A 185 -120.00 0.21 -24.77
CA ALA A 185 -120.53 1.59 -24.83
C ALA A 185 -121.62 1.79 -25.90
N ASN A 186 -121.84 0.81 -26.79
CA ASN A 186 -122.74 0.93 -27.93
C ASN A 186 -123.90 -0.08 -27.95
N GLU A 187 -124.03 -0.98 -26.97
CA GLU A 187 -125.13 -1.94 -26.90
C GLU A 187 -125.74 -2.00 -25.49
N GLU A 188 -126.43 -0.93 -25.10
CA GLU A 188 -127.68 -1.07 -24.34
C GLU A 188 -128.77 -1.49 -25.33
N ASP A 189 -128.77 -2.75 -25.76
CA ASP A 189 -129.98 -3.53 -26.06
C ASP A 189 -129.64 -4.81 -26.81
N ARG A 190 -130.14 -5.93 -26.26
CA ARG A 190 -130.24 -7.28 -26.84
C ARG A 190 -128.90 -8.02 -27.00
N PHE A 191 -128.69 -9.04 -26.16
CA PHE A 191 -129.00 -10.42 -26.54
C PHE A 191 -128.64 -11.39 -25.41
N SER A 192 -129.57 -12.30 -25.16
CA SER A 192 -129.41 -13.49 -24.35
C SER A 192 -128.72 -14.61 -25.13
N THR A 193 -128.20 -15.62 -24.41
CA THR A 193 -128.11 -17.07 -24.76
C THR A 193 -126.73 -17.69 -25.05
N MET A 194 -126.48 -18.86 -24.43
CA MET A 194 -125.43 -19.90 -24.61
C MET A 194 -123.97 -19.55 -24.23
N GLY A 195 -123.12 -20.41 -23.64
CA GLY A 195 -123.10 -21.83 -23.26
C GLY A 195 -121.79 -22.09 -22.47
N SER A 196 -121.78 -22.93 -21.42
CA SER A 196 -121.41 -24.36 -21.42
C SER A 196 -119.89 -24.65 -21.23
N GLU A 197 -119.61 -25.23 -20.05
CA GLU A 197 -118.72 -26.37 -19.69
C GLU A 197 -117.18 -26.32 -19.77
N CYS A 198 -116.57 -26.66 -18.61
CA CYS A 198 -115.57 -27.74 -18.34
C CYS A 198 -114.64 -27.30 -17.16
N SER A 199 -114.80 -27.78 -15.91
CA SER A 199 -114.52 -29.12 -15.34
C SER A 199 -113.05 -29.55 -15.52
N GLY A 200 -112.27 -30.00 -14.54
CA GLY A 200 -112.51 -30.30 -13.13
C GLY A 200 -111.20 -30.61 -12.42
N ALA A 201 -111.13 -30.26 -11.14
CA ALA A 201 -110.07 -30.64 -10.20
C ALA A 201 -110.34 -32.06 -9.67
N SER A 202 -109.28 -32.80 -9.34
CA SER A 202 -109.38 -34.06 -8.57
C SER A 202 -108.36 -34.06 -7.44
N THR A 203 -108.89 -34.13 -6.23
CA THR A 203 -108.21 -34.48 -4.98
C THR A 203 -108.66 -35.89 -4.59
N MET A 204 -107.76 -36.70 -4.04
CA MET A 204 -108.14 -37.96 -3.38
C MET A 204 -107.41 -38.13 -2.05
N SER A 205 -108.20 -38.60 -1.10
CA SER A 205 -108.05 -38.62 0.35
C SER A 205 -107.44 -39.91 0.89
N LEU A 206 -106.91 -39.80 2.11
CA LEU A 206 -106.34 -40.83 2.96
C LEU A 206 -107.39 -41.59 3.81
N ASN A 207 -106.97 -42.78 4.22
CA ASN A 207 -107.34 -43.61 5.39
C ASN A 207 -108.44 -44.66 5.24
N THR A 208 -108.09 -45.92 5.54
CA THR A 208 -108.60 -46.67 6.72
C THR A 208 -107.65 -47.83 7.04
N ILE A 209 -107.30 -47.97 8.33
CA ILE A 209 -106.49 -49.04 8.96
C ILE A 209 -107.42 -50.19 9.35
N THR A 210 -106.96 -51.44 9.25
CA THR A 210 -107.39 -52.54 10.14
C THR A 210 -106.24 -53.51 10.34
N GLU A 211 -106.01 -53.84 11.61
CA GLU A 211 -104.93 -54.69 12.13
C GLU A 211 -105.30 -56.19 12.08
N ASP A 212 -104.23 -56.98 12.00
CA ASP A 212 -103.95 -58.21 12.76
C ASP A 212 -104.04 -59.62 12.14
N PHE A 213 -102.95 -60.36 12.46
CA PHE A 213 -102.66 -61.80 12.45
C PHE A 213 -102.32 -62.51 11.14
N GLU A 214 -101.04 -62.45 10.72
CA GLU A 214 -100.24 -63.63 10.31
C GLU A 214 -98.72 -63.33 10.51
N GLN A 215 -98.29 -63.28 11.77
CA GLN A 215 -96.87 -63.36 12.13
C GLN A 215 -96.37 -64.77 11.84
N ASP A 216 -95.60 -64.96 10.76
CA ASP A 216 -94.40 -65.84 10.69
C ASP A 216 -93.87 -66.07 9.25
N GLN A 217 -94.59 -65.65 8.19
CA GLN A 217 -94.05 -65.73 6.81
C GLN A 217 -93.35 -64.47 6.31
N PHE A 218 -93.65 -63.31 6.88
CA PHE A 218 -93.09 -62.03 6.42
C PHE A 218 -91.61 -61.85 6.78
N ASN A 219 -91.12 -62.54 7.83
CA ASN A 219 -89.73 -62.42 8.26
C ASN A 219 -88.75 -63.05 7.26
N ILE A 220 -89.14 -64.11 6.54
CA ILE A 220 -88.25 -64.78 5.57
C ILE A 220 -88.14 -63.97 4.27
N GLN A 221 -89.22 -63.35 3.80
CA GLN A 221 -89.17 -62.48 2.62
C GLN A 221 -88.45 -61.16 2.89
N THR A 222 -88.60 -60.61 4.10
CA THR A 222 -87.88 -59.38 4.51
C THR A 222 -86.39 -59.67 4.67
N LEU A 223 -86.02 -60.78 5.32
CA LEU A 223 -84.62 -61.24 5.42
C LEU A 223 -84.01 -61.61 4.07
N SER A 224 -84.79 -62.16 3.12
CA SER A 224 -84.29 -62.45 1.77
C SER A 224 -84.06 -61.18 0.96
N ARG A 225 -84.82 -60.12 1.20
CA ARG A 225 -84.66 -58.82 0.56
C ARG A 225 -83.47 -58.07 1.16
N GLU A 226 -83.31 -58.09 2.48
CA GLU A 226 -82.11 -57.57 3.16
C GLU A 226 -80.86 -58.36 2.76
N ASN A 227 -80.91 -59.69 2.62
CA ASN A 227 -79.76 -60.45 2.12
C ASN A 227 -79.40 -60.10 0.68
N ALA A 228 -80.39 -59.83 -0.18
CA ALA A 228 -80.13 -59.39 -1.55
C ALA A 228 -79.53 -57.97 -1.60
N GLU A 229 -79.99 -57.06 -0.72
CA GLU A 229 -79.44 -55.72 -0.58
C GLU A 229 -78.03 -55.73 0.04
N LEU A 230 -77.77 -56.60 1.03
CA LEU A 230 -76.46 -56.82 1.61
C LEU A 230 -75.48 -57.47 0.61
N GLN A 231 -75.92 -58.42 -0.21
CA GLN A 231 -75.09 -58.97 -1.28
C GLN A 231 -74.79 -57.94 -2.37
N LYS A 232 -75.72 -57.01 -2.62
CA LYS A 232 -75.51 -55.89 -3.55
C LYS A 232 -74.51 -54.88 -3.00
N ALA A 233 -74.62 -54.52 -1.72
CA ALA A 233 -73.67 -53.65 -1.02
C ALA A 233 -72.28 -54.30 -0.88
N LEU A 234 -72.22 -55.61 -0.66
CA LEU A 234 -70.96 -56.37 -0.60
C LEU A 234 -70.29 -56.43 -1.98
N ASN A 235 -71.05 -56.60 -3.06
CA ASN A 235 -70.53 -56.54 -4.43
C ASN A 235 -70.09 -55.13 -4.84
N GLU A 236 -70.77 -54.07 -4.37
CA GLU A 236 -70.30 -52.68 -4.53
C GLU A 236 -68.99 -52.42 -3.77
N LEU A 237 -68.83 -52.95 -2.55
CA LEU A 237 -67.57 -52.87 -1.81
C LEU A 237 -66.43 -53.68 -2.43
N LEU A 238 -66.74 -54.84 -3.02
CA LEU A 238 -65.78 -55.65 -3.79
C LEU A 238 -65.38 -55.00 -5.12
N LEU A 239 -66.28 -54.25 -5.77
CA LEU A 239 -65.93 -53.44 -6.95
C LEU A 239 -65.07 -52.23 -6.57
N ASN A 240 -65.31 -51.62 -5.41
CA ASN A 240 -64.51 -50.49 -4.88
C ASN A 240 -63.18 -50.93 -4.24
N ALA A 241 -62.90 -52.23 -4.13
CA ALA A 241 -61.58 -52.72 -3.71
C ALA A 241 -60.48 -52.44 -4.76
N ALA A 242 -60.86 -52.11 -5.99
CA ALA A 242 -59.95 -51.61 -7.01
C ALA A 242 -59.42 -50.20 -6.68
N ASP A 243 -60.23 -49.34 -6.04
CA ASP A 243 -59.84 -47.97 -5.66
C ASP A 243 -58.84 -47.95 -4.49
N LEU A 244 -58.85 -48.98 -3.62
CA LEU A 244 -57.87 -49.13 -2.54
C LEU A 244 -56.45 -49.43 -3.04
N ASN A 245 -56.30 -49.99 -4.24
CA ASN A 245 -54.98 -50.20 -4.85
C ASN A 245 -54.42 -48.89 -5.43
N GLU A 246 -55.26 -48.00 -5.96
CA GLU A 246 -54.84 -46.65 -6.39
C GLU A 246 -54.47 -45.78 -5.19
N GLU A 247 -55.24 -45.84 -4.10
CA GLU A 247 -54.97 -45.05 -2.89
C GLU A 247 -53.68 -45.53 -2.17
N ASN A 248 -53.42 -46.85 -2.15
CA ASN A 248 -52.14 -47.39 -1.65
C ASN A 248 -50.97 -47.07 -2.59
N PHE A 249 -51.16 -47.10 -3.91
CA PHE A 249 -50.13 -46.71 -4.88
C PHE A 249 -49.77 -45.22 -4.76
N LEU A 250 -50.76 -44.35 -4.59
CA LEU A 250 -50.55 -42.92 -4.33
C LEU A 250 -49.84 -42.68 -2.99
N ARG A 251 -50.18 -43.44 -1.94
CA ARG A 251 -49.47 -43.37 -0.66
C ARG A 251 -48.01 -43.81 -0.78
N ASP A 252 -47.75 -44.93 -1.43
CA ASP A 252 -46.39 -45.45 -1.61
C ASP A 252 -45.56 -44.49 -2.48
N GLN A 253 -46.15 -43.92 -3.54
CA GLN A 253 -45.50 -42.90 -4.36
C GLN A 253 -45.20 -41.61 -3.56
N THR A 254 -46.09 -41.23 -2.63
CA THR A 254 -45.88 -40.07 -1.76
C THR A 254 -44.78 -40.33 -0.73
N ILE A 255 -44.72 -41.54 -0.16
CA ILE A 255 -43.66 -41.96 0.77
C ILE A 255 -42.31 -41.99 0.06
N GLU A 256 -42.25 -42.52 -1.15
CA GLU A 256 -41.03 -42.57 -1.97
C GLU A 256 -40.53 -41.16 -2.33
N GLN A 257 -41.43 -40.24 -2.69
CA GLN A 257 -41.07 -38.82 -2.88
C GLN A 257 -40.55 -38.16 -1.60
N GLN A 258 -41.15 -38.45 -0.44
CA GLN A 258 -40.68 -37.92 0.84
C GLN A 258 -39.32 -38.49 1.25
N GLN A 259 -39.04 -39.76 0.94
CA GLN A 259 -37.73 -40.38 1.15
C GLN A 259 -36.64 -39.76 0.27
N LEU A 260 -36.93 -39.52 -1.00
CA LEU A 260 -36.00 -38.82 -1.91
C LEU A 260 -35.70 -37.39 -1.43
N LEU A 261 -36.71 -36.68 -0.92
CA LEU A 261 -36.54 -35.34 -0.33
C LEU A 261 -35.68 -35.37 0.95
N LEU A 262 -35.81 -36.41 1.77
CA LEU A 262 -35.00 -36.59 2.97
C LEU A 262 -33.54 -36.92 2.62
N GLU A 263 -33.31 -37.81 1.66
CA GLU A 263 -31.95 -38.13 1.16
C GLU A 263 -31.29 -36.90 0.55
N ALA A 264 -32.00 -36.16 -0.31
CA ALA A 264 -31.48 -34.92 -0.89
C ALA A 264 -31.15 -33.85 0.17
N ASN A 265 -31.97 -33.71 1.21
CA ASN A 265 -31.67 -32.82 2.33
C ASN A 265 -30.46 -33.29 3.15
N GLN A 266 -30.28 -34.60 3.31
CA GLN A 266 -29.15 -35.16 4.05
C GLN A 266 -27.84 -34.99 3.28
N ASP A 267 -27.86 -35.17 1.96
CA ASP A 267 -26.73 -34.89 1.07
C ASP A 267 -26.38 -33.40 1.04
N MET A 268 -27.39 -32.52 0.96
CA MET A 268 -27.19 -31.08 1.05
C MET A 268 -26.56 -30.66 2.39
N MET A 269 -27.02 -31.23 3.51
CA MET A 269 -26.42 -30.97 4.83
C MET A 269 -24.97 -31.48 4.90
N SER A 270 -24.65 -32.63 4.28
CA SER A 270 -23.30 -33.17 4.21
C SER A 270 -22.36 -32.25 3.39
N GLN A 271 -22.81 -31.80 2.22
CA GLN A 271 -22.08 -30.84 1.39
C GLN A 271 -21.87 -29.51 2.13
N MET A 272 -22.89 -29.01 2.83
CA MET A 272 -22.80 -27.78 3.61
C MET A 272 -21.82 -27.91 4.79
N ALA A 273 -21.73 -29.08 5.42
CA ALA A 273 -20.74 -29.35 6.46
C ALA A 273 -19.31 -29.38 5.90
N GLN A 274 -19.10 -29.99 4.72
CA GLN A 274 -17.81 -29.98 4.03
C GLN A 274 -17.39 -28.57 3.62
N LEU A 275 -18.33 -27.78 3.08
CA LEU A 275 -18.06 -26.39 2.71
C LEU A 275 -17.66 -25.56 3.93
N LYS A 276 -18.38 -25.73 5.05
CA LYS A 276 -18.07 -25.04 6.31
C LYS A 276 -16.71 -25.44 6.87
N SER A 277 -16.32 -26.70 6.75
CA SER A 277 -14.95 -27.17 7.10
C SER A 277 -13.89 -26.52 6.21
N THR A 278 -14.15 -26.41 4.91
CA THR A 278 -13.22 -25.80 3.94
C THR A 278 -13.06 -24.30 4.19
N VAL A 279 -14.17 -23.60 4.45
CA VAL A 279 -14.15 -22.17 4.84
C VAL A 279 -13.35 -21.98 6.13
N MET A 280 -13.53 -22.84 7.14
CA MET A 280 -12.77 -22.74 8.38
C MET A 280 -11.25 -22.91 8.14
N GLN A 281 -10.86 -23.89 7.33
CA GLN A 281 -9.45 -24.10 6.96
C GLN A 281 -8.85 -22.91 6.21
N GLN A 282 -9.62 -22.32 5.28
CA GLN A 282 -9.19 -21.11 4.57
C GLN A 282 -9.04 -19.92 5.52
N LEU A 283 -9.94 -19.78 6.51
CA LEU A 283 -9.89 -18.72 7.51
C LEU A 283 -8.66 -18.85 8.42
N ASP A 284 -8.32 -20.07 8.83
CA ASP A 284 -7.10 -20.35 9.59
C ASP A 284 -5.85 -20.08 8.77
N GLN A 285 -5.88 -20.39 7.46
CA GLN A 285 -4.78 -20.12 6.54
C GLN A 285 -4.58 -18.62 6.32
N ILE A 286 -5.66 -17.83 6.21
CA ILE A 286 -5.61 -16.36 6.15
C ILE A 286 -4.97 -15.80 7.42
N LYS A 287 -5.41 -16.25 8.61
CA LYS A 287 -4.81 -15.81 9.88
C LYS A 287 -3.32 -16.12 9.97
N ALA A 288 -2.89 -17.29 9.48
CA ALA A 288 -1.47 -17.64 9.45
C ALA A 288 -0.66 -16.73 8.49
N LEU A 289 -1.24 -16.36 7.34
CA LEU A 289 -0.61 -15.43 6.40
C LEU A 289 -0.56 -14.00 6.97
N ASP A 290 -1.62 -13.54 7.65
CA ASP A 290 -1.64 -12.23 8.30
C ASP A 290 -0.55 -12.12 9.37
N GLN A 291 -0.38 -13.16 10.20
CA GLN A 291 0.71 -13.22 11.16
C GLN A 291 2.09 -13.18 10.47
N GLN A 292 2.25 -13.88 9.35
CA GLN A 292 3.51 -13.87 8.60
C GLN A 292 3.81 -12.50 7.99
N VAL A 293 2.79 -11.78 7.53
CA VAL A 293 2.92 -10.41 7.03
C VAL A 293 3.33 -9.47 8.16
N GLU A 294 2.74 -9.61 9.34
CA GLU A 294 3.09 -8.82 10.53
C GLU A 294 4.56 -9.06 10.96
N ASP A 295 4.98 -10.32 11.02
CA ASP A 295 6.37 -10.69 11.34
C ASP A 295 7.38 -10.12 10.32
N LEU A 296 7.06 -10.19 9.02
CA LEU A 296 7.90 -9.63 7.96
C LEU A 296 7.96 -8.10 8.02
N THR A 297 6.84 -7.45 8.34
CA THR A 297 6.78 -5.98 8.51
C THR A 297 7.65 -5.54 9.69
N GLN A 298 7.61 -6.29 10.79
CA GLN A 298 8.45 -6.02 11.96
C GLN A 298 9.94 -6.23 11.65
N GLN A 299 10.30 -7.28 10.90
CA GLN A 299 11.68 -7.49 10.45
C GLN A 299 12.17 -6.37 9.52
N LEU A 300 11.30 -5.87 8.63
CA LEU A 300 11.65 -4.76 7.75
C LEU A 300 11.94 -3.48 8.54
N ALA A 301 11.11 -3.17 9.55
CA ALA A 301 11.33 -2.03 10.44
C ALA A 301 12.70 -2.11 11.15
N VAL A 302 13.05 -3.28 11.70
CA VAL A 302 14.35 -3.49 12.34
C VAL A 302 15.52 -3.33 11.37
N GLN A 303 15.37 -3.72 10.10
CA GLN A 303 16.42 -3.51 9.09
C GLN A 303 16.54 -2.05 8.67
N ILE A 304 15.45 -1.29 8.64
CA ILE A 304 15.47 0.15 8.40
C ILE A 304 16.26 0.83 9.52
N ASP A 305 15.92 0.58 10.79
CA ASP A 305 16.63 1.16 11.94
C ASP A 305 18.13 0.82 11.93
N LYS A 306 18.47 -0.41 11.53
CA LYS A 306 19.86 -0.86 11.39
C LYS A 306 20.57 -0.13 10.24
N ASN A 307 19.91 0.08 9.10
CA ASN A 307 20.47 0.81 7.98
C ASN A 307 20.69 2.28 8.34
N ASP A 308 19.76 2.92 9.03
CA ASP A 308 19.89 4.30 9.49
C ASP A 308 21.10 4.44 10.43
N THR A 309 21.31 3.45 11.31
CA THR A 309 22.48 3.41 12.19
C THR A 309 23.79 3.23 11.41
N LEU A 310 23.80 2.39 10.37
CA LEU A 310 24.97 2.19 9.51
C LEU A 310 25.27 3.43 8.65
N GLU A 311 24.24 4.13 8.18
CA GLU A 311 24.38 5.40 7.47
C GLU A 311 25.03 6.46 8.37
N PHE A 312 24.58 6.56 9.63
CA PHE A 312 25.18 7.47 10.59
C PHE A 312 26.67 7.15 10.84
N GLN A 313 27.01 5.87 11.01
CA GLN A 313 28.40 5.43 11.17
C GLN A 313 29.25 5.71 9.93
N TYR A 314 28.68 5.54 8.73
CA TYR A 314 29.37 5.86 7.49
C TYR A 314 29.67 7.35 7.37
N LEU A 315 28.70 8.20 7.70
CA LEU A 315 28.87 9.66 7.71
C LEU A 315 29.93 10.12 8.72
N GLU A 316 30.00 9.49 9.89
CA GLU A 316 31.02 9.77 10.91
C GLU A 316 32.42 9.41 10.39
N ILE A 317 32.57 8.22 9.78
CA ILE A 317 33.84 7.80 9.15
C ILE A 317 34.23 8.72 8.00
N GLU A 318 33.28 9.15 7.16
CA GLU A 318 33.55 10.06 6.05
C GLU A 318 34.03 11.43 6.56
N GLN A 319 33.43 11.93 7.64
CA GLN A 319 33.85 13.18 8.27
C GLN A 319 35.25 13.06 8.91
N GLU A 320 35.54 11.92 9.54
CA GLU A 320 36.86 11.67 10.12
C GLU A 320 37.94 11.54 9.04
N LEU A 321 37.62 10.91 7.89
CA LEU A 321 38.51 10.85 6.74
C LEU A 321 38.79 12.26 6.18
N LYS A 322 37.75 13.11 6.04
CA LYS A 322 37.90 14.51 5.61
C LYS A 322 38.85 15.27 6.54
N ASN A 323 38.69 15.10 7.85
CA ASN A 323 39.57 15.71 8.85
C ASN A 323 41.02 15.21 8.70
N GLN A 324 41.24 13.91 8.49
CA GLN A 324 42.58 13.36 8.26
C GLN A 324 43.24 13.91 6.98
N THR A 325 42.49 14.02 5.87
CA THR A 325 43.01 14.67 4.65
C THR A 325 43.37 16.13 4.86
N ALA A 326 42.60 16.86 5.67
CA ALA A 326 42.92 18.26 6.00
C ALA A 326 44.22 18.37 6.81
N ILE A 327 44.46 17.45 7.75
CA ILE A 327 45.71 17.39 8.52
C ILE A 327 46.89 17.04 7.61
N LEU A 328 46.73 16.06 6.71
CA LEU A 328 47.79 15.69 5.76
C LEU A 328 48.17 16.84 4.83
N ALA A 329 47.19 17.64 4.38
CA ALA A 329 47.44 18.84 3.59
C ALA A 329 48.21 19.94 4.37
N GLN A 330 47.99 20.06 5.68
CA GLN A 330 48.81 20.94 6.53
C GLN A 330 50.23 20.38 6.75
N CYS A 331 50.39 19.07 6.85
CA CYS A 331 51.71 18.46 6.97
C CYS A 331 52.57 18.68 5.72
N SER A 332 51.99 18.62 4.51
CA SER A 332 52.74 18.88 3.28
C SER A 332 53.26 20.32 3.21
N THR A 333 52.51 21.31 3.69
CA THR A 333 52.99 22.70 3.74
C THR A 333 54.18 22.87 4.69
N PHE A 334 54.19 22.15 5.83
CA PHE A 334 55.34 22.17 6.74
C PHE A 334 56.58 21.46 6.17
N GLU A 335 56.40 20.45 5.31
CA GLU A 335 57.53 19.80 4.64
C GLU A 335 58.18 20.71 3.60
N GLU A 336 57.40 21.47 2.85
CA GLU A 336 57.90 22.49 1.91
C GLU A 336 58.70 23.58 2.64
N GLU A 337 58.20 24.09 3.77
CA GLU A 337 58.94 25.04 4.62
C GLU A 337 60.23 24.45 5.18
N ARG A 338 60.21 23.19 5.62
CA ARG A 338 61.40 22.48 6.13
C ARG A 338 62.48 22.34 5.05
N ASP A 339 62.09 22.00 3.82
CA ASP A 339 63.02 21.81 2.72
C ASP A 339 63.57 23.15 2.19
N ALA A 340 62.78 24.23 2.25
CA ALA A 340 63.27 25.59 2.03
C ALA A 340 64.35 25.98 3.06
N LEU A 341 64.11 25.73 4.35
CA LEU A 341 65.09 25.99 5.41
C LEU A 341 66.37 25.14 5.28
N ARG A 342 66.25 23.87 4.86
CA ARG A 342 67.41 23.01 4.59
C ARG A 342 68.28 23.57 3.46
N THR A 343 67.65 24.07 2.41
CA THR A 343 68.34 24.68 1.27
C THR A 343 69.11 25.93 1.71
N GLU A 344 68.51 26.76 2.57
CA GLU A 344 69.16 27.96 3.12
C GLU A 344 70.36 27.61 4.02
N ILE A 345 70.25 26.57 4.86
CA ILE A 345 71.38 26.09 5.68
C ILE A 345 72.56 25.62 4.82
N ILE A 346 72.29 24.94 3.69
CA ILE A 346 73.35 24.49 2.77
C ILE A 346 74.08 25.70 2.18
N LYS A 347 73.34 26.74 1.79
CA LYS A 347 73.89 27.98 1.24
C LYS A 347 74.79 28.70 2.26
N LEU A 348 74.32 28.87 3.50
CA LEU A 348 75.11 29.49 4.57
C LEU A 348 76.38 28.69 4.91
N ARG A 349 76.33 27.35 4.83
CA ARG A 349 77.52 26.50 5.04
C ARG A 349 78.57 26.69 3.95
N PHE A 350 78.14 26.88 2.70
CA PHE A 350 79.03 27.14 1.57
C PHE A 350 79.75 28.49 1.75
N GLU A 351 79.00 29.55 2.03
CA GLU A 351 79.54 30.90 2.26
C GLU A 351 80.55 30.95 3.43
N ASN A 352 80.25 30.23 4.52
CA ASN A 352 81.15 30.14 5.68
C ASN A 352 82.44 29.34 5.37
N GLY A 353 82.37 28.38 4.44
CA GLY A 353 83.53 27.66 3.92
C GLY A 353 84.49 28.56 3.13
N GLU A 354 83.96 29.44 2.28
CA GLU A 354 84.76 30.42 1.53
C GLU A 354 85.45 31.43 2.44
N LEU A 355 84.75 31.93 3.46
CA LEU A 355 85.32 32.83 4.49
C LEU A 355 86.52 32.19 5.22
N ARG A 356 86.39 30.92 5.63
CA ARG A 356 87.50 30.19 6.26
C ARG A 356 88.69 30.01 5.33
N GLN A 357 88.45 29.78 4.05
CA GLN A 357 89.50 29.64 3.06
C GLN A 357 90.24 30.97 2.82
N ASN A 358 89.52 32.09 2.83
CA ASN A 358 90.12 33.42 2.73
C ASN A 358 90.98 33.78 3.95
N HIS A 359 90.51 33.50 5.17
CA HIS A 359 91.32 33.69 6.39
C HIS A 359 92.59 32.82 6.41
N ALA A 360 92.52 31.59 5.87
CA ALA A 360 93.69 30.72 5.77
C ALA A 360 94.76 31.26 4.80
N ARG A 361 94.35 31.92 3.70
CA ARG A 361 95.28 32.59 2.77
C ARG A 361 95.94 33.83 3.40
N GLU A 362 95.22 34.56 4.23
CA GLU A 362 95.72 35.75 4.92
C GLU A 362 96.74 35.40 6.01
N ILE A 363 96.53 34.30 6.75
CA ILE A 363 97.49 33.76 7.73
C ILE A 363 98.76 33.24 7.04
N ALA A 364 98.65 32.67 5.83
CA ALA A 364 99.81 32.24 5.06
C ALA A 364 100.64 33.44 4.58
N SER A 365 99.99 34.54 4.17
CA SER A 365 100.66 35.79 3.76
C SER A 365 101.41 36.49 4.90
N LEU A 366 101.01 36.29 6.17
CA LEU A 366 101.64 36.93 7.34
C LEU A 366 102.85 36.16 7.89
N LYS A 367 103.07 34.91 7.47
CA LYS A 367 104.18 34.06 7.93
C LYS A 367 105.45 34.14 7.08
N GLU A 368 105.44 34.88 5.96
CA GLU A 368 106.55 34.93 5.00
C GLU A 368 107.48 36.17 5.13
N CYS A 369 107.31 37.03 6.15
CA CYS A 369 107.96 38.35 6.21
C CYS A 369 108.84 38.63 7.46
N ASN A 370 109.52 37.65 8.08
CA ASN A 370 110.47 37.96 9.16
C ASN A 370 111.60 36.93 9.34
N ALA A 371 112.75 37.14 8.66
CA ALA A 371 114.08 36.70 9.12
C ALA A 371 115.20 37.24 8.21
N THR A 372 115.98 38.22 8.67
CA THR A 372 117.43 38.43 8.33
C THR A 372 117.97 39.68 9.03
N GLN A 373 119.00 39.54 9.88
CA GLN A 373 120.08 40.54 9.92
C GLN A 373 121.37 39.99 10.56
N SER A 374 122.47 40.32 9.90
CA SER A 374 123.83 39.78 9.96
C SER A 374 124.78 40.79 10.62
N VAL A 375 125.89 40.38 11.25
CA VAL A 375 127.07 41.25 11.47
C VAL A 375 128.39 40.47 11.36
N SER A 376 129.38 41.15 10.80
CA SER A 376 130.65 40.76 10.19
C SER A 376 131.91 40.96 11.06
N ASN A 377 132.88 40.07 10.81
CA ASN A 377 134.35 40.21 10.64
C ASN A 377 135.29 40.80 11.73
N PHE A 378 136.44 40.11 11.79
CA PHE A 378 137.57 40.10 12.72
C PHE A 378 138.74 40.95 12.22
N ASP A 379 139.54 41.52 13.14
CA ASP A 379 141.01 41.37 13.19
C ASP A 379 141.66 42.30 14.25
N ASP A 380 141.40 42.01 15.52
CA ASP A 380 142.31 42.38 16.64
C ASP A 380 142.55 41.13 17.52
N GLU A 381 142.65 39.98 16.83
CA GLU A 381 142.51 38.61 17.33
C GLU A 381 143.82 37.99 17.84
N ARG A 382 144.69 38.77 18.49
CA ARG A 382 145.93 38.18 19.02
C ARG A 382 146.44 38.68 20.36
N LYS A 383 145.83 39.72 20.95
CA LYS A 383 146.10 40.14 22.35
C LYS A 383 144.90 39.94 23.29
N THR A 384 143.70 39.75 22.75
CA THR A 384 142.46 39.45 23.49
C THR A 384 142.32 37.96 23.86
N LEU A 385 143.07 37.04 23.23
CA LEU A 385 142.95 35.59 23.46
C LEU A 385 143.36 35.13 24.87
N VAL A 386 144.09 35.94 25.64
CA VAL A 386 144.42 35.62 27.05
C VAL A 386 143.32 36.10 28.02
N GLN A 387 142.67 37.24 27.74
CA GLN A 387 141.47 37.68 28.48
C GLN A 387 140.20 36.92 28.08
N LYS A 388 140.20 36.27 26.90
CA LYS A 388 139.08 35.46 26.41
C LYS A 388 138.94 34.13 27.16
N ILE A 389 140.00 33.59 27.77
CA ILE A 389 139.90 32.36 28.57
C ILE A 389 139.16 32.63 29.89
N GLU A 390 139.45 33.73 30.59
CA GLU A 390 138.72 34.11 31.82
C GLU A 390 137.28 34.59 31.56
N SER A 391 136.99 35.21 30.41
CA SER A 391 135.61 35.56 30.06
C SER A 391 134.80 34.37 29.57
N LEU A 392 135.43 33.37 28.93
CA LEU A 392 134.78 32.13 28.52
C LEU A 392 134.39 31.25 29.71
N GLU A 393 135.14 31.24 30.82
CA GLU A 393 134.75 30.51 32.04
C GLU A 393 133.50 31.13 32.71
N LYS A 394 133.42 32.46 32.83
CA LYS A 394 132.21 33.15 33.30
C LYS A 394 131.03 33.02 32.33
N GLN A 395 131.31 32.97 31.03
CA GLN A 395 130.28 32.71 30.01
C GLN A 395 129.79 31.27 30.07
N ASN A 396 130.66 30.30 30.41
CA ASN A 396 130.29 28.89 30.55
C ASN A 396 129.43 28.67 31.80
N GLU A 397 129.72 29.34 32.93
CA GLU A 397 128.84 29.34 34.10
C GLU A 397 127.48 30.01 33.82
N ALA A 398 127.46 31.13 33.08
CA ALA A 398 126.22 31.77 32.65
C ALA A 398 125.42 30.90 31.66
N GLN A 399 126.11 30.16 30.78
CA GLN A 399 125.53 29.18 29.87
C GLN A 399 125.00 27.96 30.63
N GLN A 400 125.66 27.51 31.70
CA GLN A 400 125.21 26.41 32.55
C GLN A 400 123.90 26.77 33.27
N VAL A 401 123.78 28.01 33.80
CA VAL A 401 122.55 28.50 34.44
C VAL A 401 121.43 28.67 33.42
N THR A 402 121.73 29.14 32.20
CA THR A 402 120.72 29.19 31.14
C THR A 402 120.30 27.79 30.70
N ILE A 403 121.21 26.83 30.58
CA ILE A 403 120.87 25.43 30.28
C ILE A 403 119.95 24.85 31.37
N GLN A 404 120.27 25.05 32.66
CA GLN A 404 119.40 24.60 33.75
C GLN A 404 118.02 25.27 33.73
N ASN A 405 117.94 26.57 33.38
CA ASN A 405 116.66 27.25 33.22
C ASN A 405 115.86 26.69 32.02
N HIS A 406 116.51 26.40 30.90
CA HIS A 406 115.86 25.77 29.75
C HIS A 406 115.43 24.33 30.07
N GLU A 407 116.22 23.55 30.81
CA GLU A 407 115.85 22.21 31.27
C GLU A 407 114.61 22.24 32.17
N LYS A 408 114.56 23.20 33.11
CA LYS A 408 113.39 23.40 33.97
C LYS A 408 112.16 23.82 33.18
N GLN A 409 112.34 24.67 32.17
CA GLN A 409 111.27 25.11 31.27
C GLN A 409 110.78 23.96 30.37
N ILE A 410 111.67 23.09 29.89
CA ILE A 410 111.32 21.85 29.17
C ILE A 410 110.54 20.91 30.09
N GLN A 411 110.94 20.78 31.36
CA GLN A 411 110.23 19.95 32.33
C GLN A 411 108.82 20.47 32.61
N GLU A 412 108.64 21.78 32.78
CA GLU A 412 107.32 22.41 32.94
C GLU A 412 106.45 22.32 31.68
N LEU A 413 107.05 22.38 30.48
CA LEU A 413 106.32 22.17 29.23
C LEU A 413 105.92 20.70 29.07
N ASN A 414 106.77 19.76 29.49
CA ASN A 414 106.47 18.33 29.45
C ASN A 414 105.35 17.95 30.44
N THR A 415 105.31 18.55 31.63
CA THR A 415 104.20 18.32 32.58
C THR A 415 102.89 18.89 32.04
N LYS A 416 102.91 20.11 31.50
CA LYS A 416 101.72 20.71 30.85
C LYS A 416 101.24 19.90 29.65
N ALA A 417 102.15 19.38 28.83
CA ALA A 417 101.82 18.51 27.71
C ALA A 417 101.21 17.18 28.19
N ALA A 418 101.75 16.58 29.26
CA ALA A 418 101.21 15.36 29.85
C ALA A 418 99.78 15.56 30.41
N ASP A 419 99.53 16.69 31.08
CA ASP A 419 98.21 17.04 31.60
C ASP A 419 97.19 17.26 30.47
N GLN A 420 97.57 17.96 29.39
CA GLN A 420 96.73 18.14 28.20
C GLN A 420 96.43 16.81 27.48
N ILE A 421 97.43 15.93 27.36
CA ILE A 421 97.21 14.60 26.77
C ILE A 421 96.21 13.80 27.60
N LYS A 422 96.30 13.88 28.94
CA LYS A 422 95.37 13.20 29.83
C LYS A 422 93.94 13.75 29.68
N GLU A 423 93.77 15.06 29.67
CA GLU A 423 92.48 15.73 29.50
C GLU A 423 91.81 15.37 28.15
N LEU A 424 92.58 15.42 27.05
CA LEU A 424 92.12 14.98 25.73
C LEU A 424 91.77 13.49 25.69
N THR A 425 92.52 12.65 26.41
CA THR A 425 92.24 11.21 26.50
C THR A 425 90.91 10.95 27.23
N ASP A 426 90.65 11.68 28.32
CA ASP A 426 89.41 11.59 29.08
C ASP A 426 88.21 12.11 28.26
N GLU A 427 88.37 13.19 27.49
CA GLU A 427 87.35 13.68 26.55
C GLU A 427 87.05 12.67 25.44
N VAL A 428 88.08 12.06 24.83
CA VAL A 428 87.91 11.03 23.81
C VAL A 428 87.16 9.82 24.37
N GLN A 429 87.45 9.41 25.61
CA GLN A 429 86.72 8.33 26.27
C GLN A 429 85.26 8.71 26.55
N ALA A 430 84.99 9.94 26.99
CA ALA A 430 83.63 10.43 27.22
C ALA A 430 82.82 10.46 25.91
N LEU A 431 83.39 11.01 24.84
CA LEU A 431 82.77 11.04 23.52
C LEU A 431 82.54 9.63 22.95
N THR A 432 83.45 8.70 23.20
CA THR A 432 83.28 7.29 22.78
C THR A 432 82.10 6.62 23.49
N LYS A 433 81.87 6.93 24.78
CA LYS A 433 80.70 6.43 25.53
C LYS A 433 79.41 7.04 24.99
N GLU A 434 79.38 8.33 24.71
CA GLU A 434 78.20 8.98 24.13
C GLU A 434 77.86 8.47 22.72
N LEU A 435 78.88 8.27 21.86
CA LEU A 435 78.69 7.62 20.55
C LEU A 435 78.10 6.21 20.68
N SER A 436 78.53 5.45 21.69
CA SER A 436 78.00 4.10 21.94
C SER A 436 76.52 4.14 22.34
N LYS A 437 76.10 5.12 23.17
CA LYS A 437 74.69 5.32 23.53
C LYS A 437 73.84 5.71 22.31
N ILE A 438 74.34 6.63 21.49
CA ILE A 438 73.65 7.06 20.26
C ILE A 438 73.50 5.87 19.30
N ARG A 439 74.53 5.05 19.14
CA ARG A 439 74.49 3.85 18.28
C ARG A 439 73.42 2.86 18.73
N PHE A 440 73.31 2.62 20.03
CA PHE A 440 72.28 1.74 20.60
C PHE A 440 70.86 2.31 20.39
N SER A 441 70.68 3.62 20.62
CA SER A 441 69.40 4.30 20.38
C SER A 441 68.99 4.23 18.90
N TYR A 442 69.94 4.43 17.99
CA TYR A 442 69.72 4.33 16.55
C TYR A 442 69.30 2.92 16.13
N GLN A 443 69.95 1.87 16.64
CA GLN A 443 69.55 0.49 16.37
C GLN A 443 68.13 0.18 16.87
N GLY A 444 67.74 0.73 18.02
CA GLY A 444 66.37 0.63 18.54
C GLY A 444 65.34 1.32 17.64
N SER A 445 65.67 2.53 17.16
CA SER A 445 64.83 3.29 16.22
C SER A 445 64.68 2.57 14.87
N GLU A 446 65.77 2.00 14.35
CA GLU A 446 65.78 1.25 13.08
C GLU A 446 64.94 -0.02 13.16
N ALA A 447 64.97 -0.72 14.31
CA ALA A 447 64.12 -1.87 14.57
C ALA A 447 62.63 -1.50 14.63
N ASN A 448 62.30 -0.35 15.20
CA ASN A 448 60.92 0.16 15.27
C ASN A 448 60.42 0.59 13.88
N LEU A 449 61.24 1.32 13.11
CA LEU A 449 60.92 1.70 11.73
C LEU A 449 60.65 0.47 10.85
N LYS A 450 61.40 -0.61 11.05
CA LYS A 450 61.18 -1.88 10.33
C LYS A 450 59.86 -2.55 10.71
N LYS A 451 59.41 -2.43 11.96
CA LYS A 451 58.09 -2.94 12.39
C LYS A 451 56.96 -2.10 11.81
N GLU A 452 57.13 -0.78 11.83
CA GLU A 452 56.17 0.17 11.29
C GLU A 452 55.96 -0.04 9.79
N LYS A 453 57.05 -0.14 9.01
CA LYS A 453 56.96 -0.48 7.57
C LYS A 453 56.19 -1.78 7.31
N LYS A 454 56.45 -2.83 8.08
CA LYS A 454 55.71 -4.11 7.94
C LYS A 454 54.21 -3.94 8.24
N MET A 455 53.85 -3.09 9.19
CA MET A 455 52.46 -2.80 9.52
C MET A 455 51.80 -1.98 8.41
N THR A 456 52.49 -0.99 7.86
CA THR A 456 52.01 -0.20 6.71
C THR A 456 51.81 -1.07 5.48
N ASP A 457 52.76 -1.97 5.17
CA ASP A 457 52.66 -2.91 4.06
C ASP A 457 51.46 -3.85 4.23
N ALA A 458 51.22 -4.37 5.44
CA ALA A 458 50.07 -5.22 5.75
C ALA A 458 48.74 -4.46 5.63
N LEU A 459 48.69 -3.19 6.04
CA LEU A 459 47.51 -2.35 5.92
C LEU A 459 47.21 -2.03 4.46
N ASN A 460 48.24 -1.72 3.66
CA ASN A 460 48.11 -1.53 2.21
C ASN A 460 47.60 -2.79 1.51
N GLU A 461 48.09 -3.97 1.89
CA GLU A 461 47.61 -5.24 1.34
C GLU A 461 46.13 -5.49 1.68
N GLN A 462 45.68 -5.11 2.89
CA GLN A 462 44.27 -5.19 3.28
C GLN A 462 43.39 -4.20 2.51
N LEU A 463 43.83 -2.94 2.35
CA LEU A 463 43.12 -1.92 1.56
C LEU A 463 42.99 -2.34 0.10
N GLN A 464 44.05 -2.92 -0.48
CA GLN A 464 44.02 -3.40 -1.86
C GLN A 464 43.04 -4.56 -2.05
N LYS A 465 42.98 -5.50 -1.08
CA LYS A 465 41.96 -6.57 -1.08
C LYS A 465 40.54 -6.03 -0.97
N LEU A 466 40.31 -4.99 -0.15
CA LEU A 466 39.00 -4.36 -0.04
C LEU A 466 38.61 -3.69 -1.37
N TYR A 467 39.52 -2.95 -2.00
CA TYR A 467 39.29 -2.29 -3.27
C TYR A 467 39.00 -3.28 -4.42
N GLU A 468 39.74 -4.39 -4.49
CA GLU A 468 39.48 -5.47 -5.45
C GLU A 468 38.09 -6.09 -5.24
N ASN A 469 37.68 -6.30 -3.98
CA ASN A 469 36.39 -6.89 -3.66
C ASN A 469 35.23 -5.95 -4.02
N THR A 470 35.28 -4.68 -3.61
CA THR A 470 34.23 -3.70 -3.93
C THR A 470 34.09 -3.47 -5.43
N ASN A 471 35.21 -3.43 -6.16
CA ASN A 471 35.16 -3.26 -7.62
C ASN A 471 34.63 -4.53 -8.33
N SER A 472 34.90 -5.73 -7.79
CA SER A 472 34.31 -6.96 -8.33
C SER A 472 32.80 -7.05 -8.08
N ASP A 473 32.33 -6.51 -6.95
CA ASP A 473 30.93 -6.55 -6.56
C ASP A 473 30.11 -5.46 -7.25
N SER A 474 30.69 -4.28 -7.52
CA SER A 474 30.04 -3.26 -8.36
C SER A 474 29.80 -3.77 -9.79
N VAL A 475 30.81 -4.37 -10.42
CA VAL A 475 30.68 -4.93 -11.78
C VAL A 475 29.62 -6.04 -11.85
N LYS A 476 29.50 -6.88 -10.82
CA LYS A 476 28.44 -7.89 -10.74
C LYS A 476 27.05 -7.27 -10.60
N LYS A 477 26.90 -6.25 -9.74
CA LYS A 477 25.64 -5.51 -9.57
C LYS A 477 25.23 -4.81 -10.85
N ASP A 478 26.17 -4.18 -11.56
CA ASP A 478 25.90 -3.52 -12.84
C ASP A 478 25.45 -4.53 -13.92
N ALA A 479 26.07 -5.71 -13.95
CA ALA A 479 25.66 -6.80 -14.85
C ALA A 479 24.26 -7.35 -14.50
N GLU A 480 23.93 -7.48 -13.21
CA GLU A 480 22.62 -7.93 -12.74
C GLU A 480 21.52 -6.89 -13.07
N ILE A 481 21.82 -5.60 -12.88
CA ILE A 481 20.93 -4.50 -13.28
C ILE A 481 20.69 -4.51 -14.79
N ALA A 482 21.72 -4.74 -15.60
CA ALA A 482 21.57 -4.83 -17.06
C ALA A 482 20.66 -6.00 -17.47
N GLN A 483 20.81 -7.17 -16.84
CA GLN A 483 19.94 -8.33 -17.09
C GLN A 483 18.49 -8.08 -16.66
N LEU A 484 18.27 -7.41 -15.53
CA LEU A 484 16.93 -7.05 -15.06
C LEU A 484 16.26 -6.06 -16.01
N ARG A 485 16.99 -5.04 -16.49
CA ARG A 485 16.49 -4.10 -17.50
C ARG A 485 16.08 -4.81 -18.79
N GLN A 486 16.89 -5.76 -19.26
CA GLN A 486 16.54 -6.54 -20.45
C GLN A 486 15.26 -7.36 -20.25
N LYS A 487 15.10 -8.00 -19.08
CA LYS A 487 13.87 -8.77 -18.77
C LYS A 487 12.63 -7.88 -18.69
N ILE A 488 12.75 -6.66 -18.16
CA ILE A 488 11.65 -5.70 -18.14
C ILE A 488 11.22 -5.36 -19.57
N VAL A 489 12.16 -5.04 -20.46
CA VAL A 489 11.86 -4.76 -21.86
C VAL A 489 11.18 -5.96 -22.54
N GLU A 490 11.68 -7.19 -22.33
CA GLU A 490 11.05 -8.41 -22.86
C GLU A 490 9.63 -8.66 -22.30
N GLN A 491 9.36 -8.26 -21.07
CA GLN A 491 8.02 -8.35 -20.49
C GLN A 491 7.09 -7.27 -21.03
N GLU A 492 7.58 -6.05 -21.23
CA GLU A 492 6.82 -4.95 -21.85
C GLU A 492 6.44 -5.29 -23.29
N THR A 493 7.33 -5.90 -24.08
CA THR A 493 7.01 -6.33 -25.44
C THR A 493 5.92 -7.40 -25.46
N LYS A 494 6.01 -8.41 -24.57
CA LYS A 494 4.98 -9.45 -24.45
C LYS A 494 3.64 -8.88 -23.98
N PHE A 495 3.67 -7.92 -23.06
CA PHE A 495 2.46 -7.26 -22.58
C PHE A 495 1.77 -6.48 -23.71
N ASN A 496 2.54 -5.79 -24.55
CA ASN A 496 2.03 -5.10 -25.72
C ASN A 496 1.45 -6.07 -26.76
N GLU A 497 2.10 -7.21 -27.02
CA GLU A 497 1.57 -8.26 -27.91
C GLU A 497 0.23 -8.81 -27.40
N ILE A 498 0.14 -9.13 -26.10
CA ILE A 498 -1.12 -9.59 -25.48
C ILE A 498 -2.20 -8.51 -25.55
N ALA A 499 -1.85 -7.24 -25.35
CA ALA A 499 -2.81 -6.13 -25.47
C ALA A 499 -3.34 -5.99 -26.91
N GLU A 500 -2.48 -6.14 -27.92
CA GLU A 500 -2.90 -6.16 -29.32
C GLU A 500 -3.79 -7.36 -29.66
N GLU A 501 -3.45 -8.56 -29.19
CA GLU A 501 -4.29 -9.75 -29.35
C GLU A 501 -5.65 -9.60 -28.67
N LYS A 502 -5.68 -9.05 -27.45
CA LYS A 502 -6.93 -8.75 -26.73
C LYS A 502 -7.81 -7.79 -27.53
N ASN A 503 -7.23 -6.76 -28.14
CA ASN A 503 -7.99 -5.82 -28.97
C ASN A 503 -8.56 -6.50 -30.22
N LYS A 504 -7.76 -7.33 -30.91
CA LYS A 504 -8.23 -8.11 -32.07
C LYS A 504 -9.36 -9.08 -31.70
N VAL A 505 -9.24 -9.78 -30.57
CA VAL A 505 -10.29 -10.68 -30.09
C VAL A 505 -11.55 -9.91 -29.73
N SER A 506 -11.43 -8.75 -29.09
CA SER A 506 -12.57 -7.87 -28.76
C SER A 506 -13.31 -7.38 -30.01
N GLU A 507 -12.58 -6.99 -31.07
CA GLU A 507 -13.17 -6.63 -32.36
C GLU A 507 -13.89 -7.81 -33.03
N LEU A 508 -13.28 -9.01 -33.03
CA LEU A 508 -13.92 -10.21 -33.54
C LEU A 508 -15.20 -10.54 -32.76
N LEU A 509 -15.18 -10.39 -31.45
CA LEU A 509 -16.35 -10.62 -30.58
C LEU A 509 -17.47 -9.63 -30.92
N LYS A 510 -17.15 -8.34 -31.09
CA LYS A 510 -18.14 -7.35 -31.53
C LYS A 510 -18.74 -7.69 -32.89
N ASN A 511 -17.92 -8.10 -33.85
CA ASN A 511 -18.39 -8.47 -35.18
C ASN A 511 -19.31 -9.70 -35.14
N ILE A 512 -18.93 -10.75 -34.39
CA ILE A 512 -19.76 -11.96 -34.22
C ILE A 512 -21.08 -11.63 -33.53
N THR A 513 -21.07 -10.79 -32.48
CA THR A 513 -22.30 -10.37 -31.81
C THR A 513 -23.23 -9.62 -32.76
N LYS A 514 -22.66 -8.73 -33.60
CA LYS A 514 -23.44 -8.01 -34.61
C LYS A 514 -24.01 -8.94 -35.67
N GLU A 515 -23.23 -9.87 -36.20
CA GLU A 515 -23.70 -10.88 -37.15
C GLU A 515 -24.80 -11.77 -36.54
N TYR A 516 -24.68 -12.10 -35.26
CA TYR A 516 -25.70 -12.86 -34.53
C TYR A 516 -27.02 -12.06 -34.38
N GLU A 517 -26.93 -10.77 -34.07
CA GLU A 517 -28.11 -9.88 -34.02
C GLU A 517 -28.79 -9.76 -35.39
N GLU A 518 -28.01 -9.54 -36.46
CA GLU A 518 -28.52 -9.46 -37.83
C GLU A 518 -29.16 -10.80 -38.26
N PHE A 519 -28.56 -11.94 -37.89
CA PHE A 519 -29.12 -13.26 -38.15
C PHE A 519 -30.41 -13.51 -37.36
N ARG A 520 -30.47 -13.07 -36.10
CA ARG A 520 -31.65 -13.15 -35.25
C ARG A 520 -32.81 -12.35 -35.83
N ASP A 521 -32.52 -11.16 -36.35
CA ASP A 521 -33.51 -10.29 -36.99
C ASP A 521 -33.99 -10.85 -38.34
N MET A 522 -33.08 -11.47 -39.12
CA MET A 522 -33.44 -12.16 -40.37
C MET A 522 -34.26 -13.44 -40.16
N GLN A 523 -34.11 -14.11 -39.01
CA GLN A 523 -34.97 -15.25 -38.63
C GLN A 523 -36.34 -14.85 -38.11
N ARG A 524 -36.65 -13.55 -38.00
CA ARG A 524 -37.96 -13.11 -37.52
C ARG A 524 -39.04 -13.52 -38.52
N PRO A 525 -39.98 -14.41 -38.16
CA PRO A 525 -40.97 -14.92 -39.10
C PRO A 525 -41.81 -13.76 -39.65
N GLU A 526 -42.02 -13.73 -40.97
CA GLU A 526 -42.94 -12.80 -41.62
C GLU A 526 -44.34 -13.00 -41.00
N ILE A 527 -44.87 -11.96 -40.33
CA ILE A 527 -46.19 -12.00 -39.73
C ILE A 527 -47.23 -11.94 -40.86
N LYS A 528 -47.79 -13.09 -41.23
CA LYS A 528 -48.72 -13.23 -42.36
C LYS A 528 -50.18 -13.09 -41.94
N THR A 529 -50.47 -13.21 -40.64
CA THR A 529 -51.82 -13.14 -40.09
C THR A 529 -51.90 -12.32 -38.79
N GLU A 530 -53.08 -11.77 -38.50
CA GLU A 530 -53.35 -11.00 -37.27
C GLU A 530 -53.17 -11.84 -35.99
N LEU A 531 -53.34 -13.17 -36.10
CA LEU A 531 -53.12 -14.10 -34.99
C LEU A 531 -51.62 -14.21 -34.67
N GLU A 532 -50.78 -14.37 -35.69
CA GLU A 532 -49.30 -14.36 -35.55
C GLU A 532 -48.82 -13.02 -34.99
N ARG A 533 -49.45 -11.90 -35.39
CA ARG A 533 -49.15 -10.58 -34.83
C ARG A 533 -49.40 -10.52 -33.33
N ARG A 534 -50.53 -11.03 -32.85
CA ARG A 534 -50.88 -11.06 -31.42
C ARG A 534 -49.99 -12.02 -30.62
N PHE A 535 -49.62 -13.15 -31.21
CA PHE A 535 -48.66 -14.08 -30.60
C PHE A 535 -47.28 -13.43 -30.47
N GLU A 536 -46.78 -12.77 -31.51
CA GLU A 536 -45.48 -12.09 -31.46
C GLU A 536 -45.51 -10.87 -30.53
N GLU A 537 -46.63 -10.14 -30.47
CA GLU A 537 -46.81 -9.04 -29.51
C GLU A 537 -46.81 -9.55 -28.06
N THR A 538 -47.44 -10.71 -27.80
CA THR A 538 -47.45 -11.33 -26.47
C THR A 538 -46.06 -11.87 -26.12
N ARG A 539 -45.35 -12.46 -27.09
CA ARG A 539 -43.96 -12.91 -26.92
C ARG A 539 -43.01 -11.74 -26.67
N TYR A 540 -43.19 -10.62 -27.37
CA TYR A 540 -42.43 -9.39 -27.15
C TYR A 540 -42.68 -8.81 -25.75
N ARG A 541 -43.95 -8.69 -25.35
CA ARG A 541 -44.31 -8.23 -23.99
C ARG A 541 -43.75 -9.13 -22.90
N LEU A 542 -43.75 -10.45 -23.13
CA LEU A 542 -43.14 -11.41 -22.23
C LEU A 542 -41.63 -11.24 -22.15
N ASN A 543 -40.94 -11.07 -23.28
CA ASN A 543 -39.50 -10.80 -23.28
C ASN A 543 -39.17 -9.50 -22.56
N CYS A 544 -39.89 -8.40 -22.79
CA CYS A 544 -39.68 -7.16 -22.04
C CYS A 544 -39.94 -7.33 -20.54
N ALA A 545 -40.90 -8.18 -20.15
CA ALA A 545 -41.15 -8.48 -18.75
C ALA A 545 -40.02 -9.31 -18.13
N LEU A 546 -39.50 -10.31 -18.86
CA LEU A 546 -38.36 -11.13 -18.43
C LEU A 546 -37.07 -10.32 -18.33
N GLU A 547 -36.84 -9.40 -19.27
CA GLU A 547 -35.68 -8.50 -19.26
C GLU A 547 -35.73 -7.56 -18.05
N LYS A 548 -36.92 -7.00 -17.73
CA LYS A 548 -37.13 -6.24 -16.49
C LYS A 548 -36.93 -7.09 -15.23
N ILE A 549 -37.35 -8.35 -15.24
CA ILE A 549 -37.11 -9.26 -14.11
C ILE A 549 -35.61 -9.49 -13.94
N HIS A 550 -34.88 -9.70 -15.02
CA HIS A 550 -33.43 -9.86 -14.98
C HIS A 550 -32.72 -8.61 -14.46
N ASP A 551 -33.15 -7.41 -14.88
CA ASP A 551 -32.64 -6.14 -14.35
C ASP A 551 -32.90 -6.03 -12.84
N TYR A 552 -34.08 -6.43 -12.37
CA TYR A 552 -34.38 -6.47 -10.94
C TYR A 552 -33.56 -7.50 -10.19
N GLU A 553 -33.29 -8.67 -10.77
CA GLU A 553 -32.41 -9.68 -10.19
C GLU A 553 -30.99 -9.16 -10.03
N LEU A 554 -30.44 -8.48 -11.05
CA LEU A 554 -29.13 -7.83 -11.00
C LEU A 554 -29.07 -6.73 -9.93
N LEU A 555 -30.12 -5.91 -9.82
CA LEU A 555 -30.26 -4.90 -8.77
C LEU A 555 -30.30 -5.54 -7.38
N ILE A 556 -31.05 -6.63 -7.21
CA ILE A 556 -31.13 -7.38 -5.94
C ILE A 556 -29.77 -8.02 -5.62
N GLU A 557 -29.05 -8.57 -6.60
CA GLU A 557 -27.72 -9.13 -6.41
C GLU A 557 -26.69 -8.06 -6.05
N ALA A 558 -26.76 -6.89 -6.69
CA ALA A 558 -25.93 -5.74 -6.34
C ALA A 558 -26.23 -5.24 -4.91
N ALA A 559 -27.51 -5.17 -4.54
CA ALA A 559 -27.93 -4.81 -3.18
C ALA A 559 -27.46 -5.85 -2.15
N LYS A 560 -27.59 -7.15 -2.44
CA LYS A 560 -27.07 -8.23 -1.59
C LYS A 560 -25.55 -8.17 -1.44
N LYS A 561 -24.82 -7.90 -2.52
CA LYS A 561 -23.36 -7.70 -2.46
C LYS A 561 -22.99 -6.49 -1.60
N ALA A 562 -23.73 -5.40 -1.71
CA ALA A 562 -23.55 -4.21 -0.89
C ALA A 562 -23.90 -4.44 0.60
N GLU A 563 -24.88 -5.30 0.90
CA GLU A 563 -25.18 -5.77 2.27
C GLU A 563 -24.07 -6.68 2.82
N THR A 564 -23.53 -7.61 2.02
CA THR A 564 -22.46 -8.52 2.46
C THR A 564 -21.12 -7.82 2.67
N ASP A 565 -20.86 -6.72 1.94
CA ASP A 565 -19.63 -5.93 2.07
C ASP A 565 -19.64 -4.99 3.30
N GLY A 566 -20.77 -4.89 4.04
CA GLY A 566 -20.91 -4.07 5.25
C GLY A 566 -20.83 -2.55 5.04
N LYS A 567 -20.22 -2.09 3.93
CA LYS A 567 -19.99 -0.67 3.61
C LYS A 567 -21.27 0.13 3.42
N LEU A 568 -22.31 -0.45 2.82
CA LEU A 568 -23.59 0.22 2.66
C LEU A 568 -24.33 0.31 4.00
N SER A 569 -24.26 -0.73 4.83
CA SER A 569 -24.84 -0.73 6.18
C SER A 569 -24.17 0.32 7.07
N GLU A 570 -22.83 0.40 7.07
CA GLU A 570 -22.10 1.42 7.85
C GLU A 570 -22.33 2.85 7.32
N HIS A 571 -22.49 3.02 6.01
CA HIS A 571 -22.79 4.33 5.42
C HIS A 571 -24.20 4.79 5.76
N LEU A 572 -25.20 3.91 5.63
CA LEU A 572 -26.58 4.18 6.00
C LEU A 572 -26.74 4.38 7.52
N GLU A 573 -25.98 3.67 8.35
CA GLU A 573 -25.93 3.90 9.79
C GLU A 573 -25.36 5.28 10.12
N ARG A 574 -24.31 5.71 9.42
CA ARG A 574 -23.76 7.07 9.56
C ARG A 574 -24.75 8.14 9.12
N GLU A 575 -25.36 8.01 7.94
CA GLU A 575 -26.39 8.94 7.47
C GLU A 575 -27.60 8.99 8.42
N LEU A 576 -28.01 7.83 8.97
CA LEU A 576 -29.10 7.77 9.94
C LEU A 576 -28.74 8.49 11.25
N ILE A 577 -27.49 8.40 11.70
CA ILE A 577 -26.99 9.16 12.86
C ILE A 577 -27.01 10.66 12.55
N GLU A 578 -26.48 11.08 11.40
CA GLU A 578 -26.46 12.49 10.98
C GLU A 578 -27.87 13.08 10.87
N VAL A 579 -28.81 12.36 10.28
CA VAL A 579 -30.22 12.79 10.19
C VAL A 579 -30.88 12.87 11.56
N LYS A 580 -30.55 11.95 12.49
CA LYS A 580 -31.05 12.00 13.87
C LYS A 580 -30.50 13.21 14.63
N GLU A 581 -29.21 13.50 14.46
CA GLU A 581 -28.57 14.67 15.07
C GLU A 581 -29.13 15.98 14.51
N PHE A 582 -29.33 16.05 13.19
CA PHE A 582 -29.96 17.18 12.53
C PHE A 582 -31.41 17.39 13.00
N ASN A 583 -32.20 16.32 13.10
CA ASN A 583 -33.57 16.41 13.62
C ASN A 583 -33.60 16.84 15.10
N ALA A 584 -32.70 16.30 15.93
CA ALA A 584 -32.58 16.73 17.33
C ALA A 584 -32.20 18.21 17.45
N HIS A 585 -31.36 18.71 16.53
CA HIS A 585 -31.02 20.13 16.47
C HIS A 585 -32.22 21.00 16.06
N LEU A 586 -32.97 20.60 15.03
CA LEU A 586 -34.21 21.27 14.63
C LEU A 586 -35.23 21.28 15.77
N GLU A 587 -35.40 20.17 16.47
CA GLU A 587 -36.34 20.06 17.59
C GLU A 587 -35.98 21.02 18.74
N ARG A 588 -34.68 21.13 19.08
CA ARG A 588 -34.21 22.14 20.04
C ARG A 588 -34.47 23.57 19.56
N GLN A 589 -34.27 23.85 18.27
CA GLN A 589 -34.58 25.16 17.71
C GLN A 589 -36.08 25.47 17.79
N PHE A 590 -36.96 24.54 17.40
CA PHE A 590 -38.40 24.71 17.52
C PHE A 590 -38.86 24.89 18.96
N GLN A 591 -38.25 24.18 19.91
CA GLN A 591 -38.54 24.33 21.32
C GLN A 591 -38.12 25.71 21.84
N SER A 592 -36.93 26.19 21.47
CA SER A 592 -36.47 27.55 21.80
C SER A 592 -37.38 28.63 21.19
N GLN A 593 -37.74 28.48 19.91
CA GLN A 593 -38.67 29.40 19.24
C GLN A 593 -40.05 29.39 19.92
N SER A 594 -40.55 28.23 20.32
CA SER A 594 -41.82 28.10 21.03
C SER A 594 -41.78 28.82 22.38
N GLN A 595 -40.69 28.67 23.14
CA GLN A 595 -40.50 29.39 24.41
C GLN A 595 -40.44 30.91 24.21
N ILE A 596 -39.77 31.38 23.16
CA ILE A 596 -39.73 32.81 22.81
C ILE A 596 -41.14 33.31 22.46
N ILE A 597 -41.88 32.56 21.64
CA ILE A 597 -43.26 32.90 21.26
C ILE A 597 -44.17 32.95 22.49
N GLU A 598 -44.06 32.00 23.41
CA GLU A 598 -44.82 32.00 24.66
C GLU A 598 -44.48 33.21 25.53
N ALA A 599 -43.20 33.55 25.66
CA ALA A 599 -42.77 34.74 26.39
C ALA A 599 -43.31 36.03 25.76
N LEU A 600 -43.30 36.13 24.42
CA LEU A 600 -43.85 37.27 23.68
C LEU A 600 -45.37 37.36 23.79
N LYS A 601 -46.09 36.23 23.71
CA LYS A 601 -47.54 36.16 23.96
C LYS A 601 -47.86 36.60 25.38
N GLY A 602 -47.06 36.19 26.36
CA GLY A 602 -47.19 36.63 27.75
C GLY A 602 -47.02 38.14 27.90
N LYS A 603 -46.03 38.74 27.24
CA LYS A 603 -45.85 40.21 27.20
C LYS A 603 -47.03 40.92 26.52
N LEU A 604 -47.49 40.43 25.37
CA LEU A 604 -48.63 41.01 24.66
C LEU A 604 -49.92 40.96 25.48
N LEU A 605 -50.18 39.86 26.19
CA LEU A 605 -51.33 39.74 27.08
C LEU A 605 -51.24 40.73 28.25
N LYS A 606 -50.07 40.89 28.86
CA LYS A 606 -49.85 41.91 29.91
C LYS A 606 -50.11 43.32 29.39
N HIS A 607 -49.56 43.67 28.23
CA HIS A 607 -49.78 44.97 27.60
C HIS A 607 -51.26 45.20 27.24
N ARG A 608 -51.95 44.19 26.71
CA ARG A 608 -53.39 44.27 26.44
C ARG A 608 -54.19 44.49 27.72
N ASN A 609 -53.90 43.75 28.78
CA ASN A 609 -54.56 43.92 30.07
C ASN A 609 -54.33 45.32 30.65
N PHE A 610 -53.13 45.89 30.45
CA PHE A 610 -52.84 47.28 30.81
C PHE A 610 -53.68 48.28 30.01
N CYS A 611 -53.77 48.12 28.68
CA CYS A 611 -54.62 48.96 27.84
C CYS A 611 -56.10 48.86 28.23
N ASP A 612 -56.61 47.65 28.48
CA ASP A 612 -57.98 47.41 28.91
C ASP A 612 -58.26 48.04 30.30
N MET A 613 -57.27 48.01 31.21
CA MET A 613 -57.33 48.71 32.49
C MET A 613 -57.36 50.23 32.29
N LEU A 614 -56.48 50.80 31.46
CA LEU A 614 -56.49 52.23 31.16
C LEU A 614 -57.82 52.68 30.55
N ALA A 615 -58.39 51.89 29.63
CA ALA A 615 -59.70 52.18 29.04
C ALA A 615 -60.82 52.20 30.09
N LYS A 616 -60.80 51.29 31.06
CA LYS A 616 -61.75 51.31 32.19
C LYS A 616 -61.55 52.53 33.09
N LEU A 617 -60.30 52.93 33.30
CA LEU A 617 -59.99 54.12 34.10
C LEU A 617 -60.39 55.41 33.40
N THR A 618 -60.32 55.50 32.06
CA THR A 618 -60.77 56.71 31.34
C THR A 618 -62.26 56.99 31.50
N ASP A 619 -63.07 55.97 31.79
CA ASP A 619 -64.51 56.11 32.07
C ASP A 619 -64.81 56.51 33.54
N MET A 620 -63.79 56.65 34.39
CA MET A 620 -63.96 57.10 35.77
C MET A 620 -63.95 58.63 35.87
N ASP A 621 -65.05 59.19 36.36
CA ASP A 621 -65.17 60.65 36.62
C ASP A 621 -64.33 61.11 37.84
N ASP A 622 -63.99 60.20 38.76
CA ASP A 622 -63.20 60.51 39.97
C ASP A 622 -61.70 60.40 39.73
N ILE A 623 -61.06 61.57 39.55
CA ILE A 623 -59.61 61.69 39.32
C ILE A 623 -58.79 61.18 40.52
N ASN A 624 -59.32 61.18 41.75
CA ASN A 624 -58.57 60.65 42.90
C ASN A 624 -58.53 59.12 42.89
N ASN A 625 -59.67 58.48 42.63
CA ASN A 625 -59.75 57.02 42.48
C ASN A 625 -58.92 56.52 41.28
N LEU A 626 -58.91 57.27 40.17
CA LEU A 626 -58.06 56.97 39.01
C LEU A 626 -56.56 57.00 39.37
N VAL A 627 -56.12 58.01 40.13
CA VAL A 627 -54.73 58.09 40.59
C VAL A 627 -54.38 56.93 41.53
N GLU A 628 -55.26 56.59 42.46
CA GLU A 628 -55.06 55.47 43.39
C GLU A 628 -54.95 54.12 42.65
N GLN A 629 -55.83 53.85 41.68
CA GLN A 629 -55.79 52.64 40.86
C GLN A 629 -54.50 52.53 40.03
N LEU A 630 -54.02 53.65 39.47
CA LEU A 630 -52.74 53.69 38.76
C LEU A 630 -51.55 53.52 39.71
N GLU A 631 -51.58 54.11 40.90
CA GLU A 631 -50.52 53.94 41.91
C GLU A 631 -50.46 52.50 42.43
N ILE A 632 -51.60 51.83 42.62
CA ILE A 632 -51.67 50.40 42.93
C ILE A 632 -51.01 49.59 41.80
N TYR A 633 -51.37 49.87 40.53
CA TYR A 633 -50.79 49.18 39.38
C TYR A 633 -49.27 49.39 39.26
N VAL A 634 -48.77 50.59 39.55
CA VAL A 634 -47.33 50.92 39.59
C VAL A 634 -46.60 50.14 40.67
N ASN A 635 -47.22 49.95 41.84
CA ASN A 635 -46.61 49.21 42.95
C ASN A 635 -46.60 47.69 42.72
N GLU A 636 -47.58 47.16 41.99
CA GLU A 636 -47.71 45.72 41.72
C GLU A 636 -46.92 45.24 40.49
N ASN A 637 -46.47 46.14 39.61
CA ASN A 637 -45.82 45.79 38.35
C ASN A 637 -44.46 46.50 38.16
N THR A 638 -43.48 45.80 37.62
CA THR A 638 -42.10 46.31 37.42
C THR A 638 -41.72 46.55 35.95
N TYR A 639 -42.68 46.48 35.04
CA TYR A 639 -42.48 46.54 33.58
C TYR A 639 -42.65 47.96 33.00
N ASP A 640 -42.39 48.15 31.71
CA ASP A 640 -42.51 49.43 31.00
C ASP A 640 -43.90 50.07 31.15
N GLU A 641 -44.96 49.25 31.25
CA GLU A 641 -46.33 49.69 31.49
C GLU A 641 -46.51 50.38 32.85
N ALA A 642 -45.81 49.93 33.89
CA ALA A 642 -45.80 50.59 35.19
C ALA A 642 -45.12 51.97 35.09
N ARG A 643 -44.09 52.11 34.25
CA ARG A 643 -43.47 53.41 33.98
C ARG A 643 -44.43 54.37 33.28
N VAL A 644 -45.23 53.86 32.33
CA VAL A 644 -46.28 54.65 31.66
C VAL A 644 -47.35 55.06 32.66
N ALA A 645 -47.85 54.15 33.50
CA ALA A 645 -48.81 54.45 34.55
C ALA A 645 -48.27 55.52 35.52
N ALA A 646 -47.01 55.41 35.96
CA ALA A 646 -46.35 56.39 36.82
C ALA A 646 -46.25 57.78 36.14
N ASN A 647 -45.95 57.81 34.84
CA ASN A 647 -45.93 59.06 34.08
C ASN A 647 -47.32 59.69 33.95
N ILE A 648 -48.37 58.88 33.77
CA ILE A 648 -49.76 59.36 33.75
C ILE A 648 -50.14 59.95 35.11
N VAL A 649 -49.84 59.26 36.21
CA VAL A 649 -50.05 59.76 37.59
C VAL A 649 -49.31 61.08 37.79
N TYR A 650 -48.05 61.16 37.37
CA TYR A 650 -47.26 62.38 37.44
C TYR A 650 -47.91 63.54 36.67
N LEU A 651 -48.34 63.30 35.42
CA LEU A 651 -49.02 64.31 34.60
C LEU A 651 -50.33 64.80 35.23
N ILE A 652 -51.15 63.89 35.77
CA ILE A 652 -52.40 64.23 36.45
C ILE A 652 -52.11 65.09 37.69
N ASN A 653 -51.09 64.72 38.47
CA ASN A 653 -50.68 65.50 39.64
C ASN A 653 -50.14 66.88 39.26
N VAL A 654 -49.42 67.01 38.13
CA VAL A 654 -49.00 68.31 37.58
C VAL A 654 -50.19 69.13 37.10
N MET A 655 -51.17 68.53 36.43
CA MET A 655 -52.39 69.20 36.00
C MET A 655 -53.26 69.67 37.18
N LYS A 656 -53.43 68.84 38.22
CA LYS A 656 -54.08 69.24 39.48
C LYS A 656 -53.42 70.47 40.10
N LYS A 657 -52.08 70.55 40.06
CA LYS A 657 -51.31 71.72 40.55
C LYS A 657 -51.44 72.96 39.66
N LYS A 658 -51.66 72.80 38.35
CA LYS A 658 -51.74 73.91 37.37
C LYS A 658 -53.16 74.40 37.07
N MET A 659 -54.21 73.65 37.41
CA MET A 659 -55.62 74.05 37.21
C MET A 659 -56.10 75.22 38.09
N PHE A 660 -55.26 75.75 38.99
CA PHE A 660 -55.56 76.93 39.81
C PHE A 660 -55.20 78.29 39.17
N TYR A 661 -54.72 78.33 37.92
CA TYR A 661 -54.57 79.58 37.15
C TYR A 661 -55.34 79.53 35.82
N SER A 662 -56.04 80.63 35.58
CA SER A 662 -57.12 80.89 34.61
C SER A 662 -56.79 80.67 33.11
N PRO A 663 -57.80 80.66 32.22
CA PRO A 663 -57.75 80.05 30.89
C PRO A 663 -56.96 80.80 29.82
N LEU A 664 -56.46 80.02 28.86
CA LEU A 664 -55.82 80.39 27.59
C LEU A 664 -56.65 81.38 26.74
N GLN A 665 -56.01 82.47 26.31
CA GLN A 665 -56.34 83.18 25.07
C GLN A 665 -55.05 83.36 24.27
N ILE A 666 -54.84 82.52 23.24
CA ILE A 666 -53.86 82.78 22.19
C ILE A 666 -54.62 83.34 20.99
N SER A 667 -54.34 84.61 20.71
CA SER A 667 -54.81 85.39 19.56
C SER A 667 -54.24 84.83 18.25
N THR A 668 -55.11 84.61 17.27
CA THR A 668 -54.81 84.04 15.95
C THR A 668 -54.49 85.08 14.86
N ALA A 669 -54.02 86.29 15.22
CA ALA A 669 -53.96 87.39 14.25
C ALA A 669 -52.71 87.45 13.34
N HIS A 670 -51.65 86.66 13.53
CA HIS A 670 -50.35 86.89 12.85
C HIS A 670 -49.70 85.65 12.21
N HIS A 671 -50.45 84.76 11.57
CA HIS A 671 -49.85 83.71 10.75
C HIS A 671 -50.28 83.84 9.29
N GLN A 672 -49.44 84.52 8.51
CA GLN A 672 -49.44 84.40 7.05
C GLN A 672 -49.05 82.97 6.69
N ILE A 673 -49.96 82.29 6.00
CA ILE A 673 -49.76 81.01 5.34
C ILE A 673 -48.90 81.21 4.09
N ARG A 674 -47.90 80.34 3.86
CA ARG A 674 -47.58 79.72 2.54
C ARG A 674 -46.39 78.73 2.65
N PRO A 675 -46.23 77.76 1.72
CA PRO A 675 -46.87 76.44 1.78
C PRO A 675 -45.88 75.27 1.61
N TYR A 676 -46.38 74.04 1.78
CA TYR A 676 -45.68 72.79 1.45
C TYR A 676 -45.28 72.68 -0.03
N SER A 677 -44.03 72.29 -0.28
CA SER A 677 -43.52 71.57 -1.47
C SER A 677 -42.15 70.97 -1.08
N SER A 678 -42.05 69.67 -0.77
CA SER A 678 -41.74 68.55 -1.67
C SER A 678 -40.29 68.51 -2.19
N VAL A 679 -39.76 67.28 -2.24
CA VAL A 679 -38.52 66.83 -2.93
C VAL A 679 -37.26 67.01 -2.07
N ASP A 680 -36.34 66.09 -1.89
CA ASP A 680 -36.14 64.65 -2.17
C ASP A 680 -34.76 64.33 -1.56
N SER A 681 -34.46 63.04 -1.45
CA SER A 681 -33.11 62.46 -1.49
C SER A 681 -32.24 62.46 -0.23
N SER A 682 -31.59 61.30 -0.13
CA SER A 682 -30.33 61.00 0.56
C SER A 682 -30.42 60.99 2.07
N GLY A 683 -29.89 60.01 2.77
CA GLY A 683 -28.95 58.96 2.46
C GLY A 683 -28.65 58.34 3.82
N GLU A 684 -28.58 57.03 3.91
CA GLU A 684 -27.26 56.38 3.95
C GLU A 684 -26.85 56.17 5.44
N TRP A 685 -26.06 55.13 5.67
CA TRP A 685 -25.39 54.78 6.92
C TRP A 685 -26.23 53.99 7.94
N GLN A 686 -26.18 52.66 7.87
CA GLN A 686 -25.09 51.75 8.31
C GLN A 686 -25.26 51.32 9.77
N SER A 687 -25.35 50.02 9.97
CA SER A 687 -24.70 49.36 11.10
C SER A 687 -24.36 47.92 10.76
N ASN A 688 -23.09 47.63 11.03
CA ASN A 688 -22.29 46.44 10.73
C ASN A 688 -22.65 45.22 11.57
N SER A 689 -22.26 44.04 11.05
CA SER A 689 -21.45 42.98 11.70
C SER A 689 -21.86 41.62 11.12
N SER A 690 -21.15 41.04 10.14
CA SER A 690 -20.02 40.08 10.26
C SER A 690 -20.35 38.89 11.17
N GLU A 691 -20.24 37.60 10.82
CA GLU A 691 -19.39 36.80 9.91
C GLU A 691 -20.27 35.66 9.32
N GLY A 692 -20.08 35.02 8.17
CA GLY A 692 -18.88 34.78 7.38
C GLY A 692 -18.59 33.27 7.30
N ILE A 693 -19.39 32.47 6.59
CA ILE A 693 -18.93 31.20 5.99
C ILE A 693 -19.57 31.07 4.59
N ILE A 694 -18.71 31.19 3.60
CA ILE A 694 -18.92 30.74 2.23
C ILE A 694 -18.45 29.28 2.19
N SER A 695 -19.25 28.38 1.64
CA SER A 695 -18.71 27.34 0.76
C SER A 695 -19.71 27.07 -0.37
N PRO A 696 -19.24 27.02 -1.63
CA PRO A 696 -20.05 26.95 -2.84
C PRO A 696 -20.16 25.52 -3.39
N ASP A 697 -21.17 25.31 -4.23
CA ASP A 697 -21.18 24.50 -5.48
C ASP A 697 -22.50 23.76 -5.66
N GLU A 698 -23.52 24.54 -6.04
CA GLU A 698 -24.62 24.07 -6.89
C GLU A 698 -24.17 24.28 -8.35
N GLN A 699 -23.77 23.19 -9.00
CA GLN A 699 -23.86 23.05 -10.45
C GLN A 699 -24.55 21.72 -10.71
N ASP A 700 -25.82 21.78 -11.12
CA ASP A 700 -26.45 20.82 -12.04
C ASP A 700 -27.77 21.44 -12.52
N GLU A 701 -27.64 22.49 -13.35
CA GLU A 701 -28.61 22.78 -14.41
C GLU A 701 -28.20 21.95 -15.63
N GLU A 702 -29.02 20.97 -16.05
CA GLU A 702 -29.38 20.72 -17.46
C GLU A 702 -30.27 19.47 -17.57
N TRP A 703 -31.58 19.64 -17.39
CA TRP A 703 -32.56 18.75 -18.03
C TRP A 703 -33.31 19.55 -19.08
N ALA A 704 -32.68 19.66 -20.24
CA ALA A 704 -33.26 20.26 -21.44
C ALA A 704 -34.45 19.42 -21.92
N SER A 705 -35.55 20.15 -22.10
CA SER A 705 -36.84 19.70 -22.60
C SER A 705 -36.75 19.42 -24.10
N ALA A 706 -37.28 18.28 -24.56
CA ALA A 706 -37.66 18.12 -25.97
C ALA A 706 -38.80 17.11 -26.14
N SER A 707 -40.00 17.51 -25.73
CA SER A 707 -41.24 17.01 -26.31
C SER A 707 -41.49 17.75 -27.63
N LYS A 708 -41.39 17.05 -28.76
CA LYS A 708 -42.13 17.41 -29.98
C LYS A 708 -42.63 16.16 -30.70
N THR A 709 -43.95 16.09 -30.74
CA THR A 709 -44.78 15.20 -31.53
C THR A 709 -44.77 15.57 -33.02
N ALA A 710 -44.85 14.52 -33.85
CA ALA A 710 -45.53 14.40 -35.15
C ALA A 710 -45.14 15.30 -36.35
N SER A 711 -44.68 14.66 -37.43
CA SER A 711 -45.33 14.63 -38.76
C SER A 711 -44.32 14.57 -39.93
N ARG A 712 -43.87 13.37 -40.32
CA ARG A 712 -43.96 12.81 -41.68
C ARG A 712 -43.29 11.44 -41.74
#